data_AF-A0A8X8BJL3-F1
#
_entry.id   AF-A0A8X8BJL3-F1
#
_cell.length_a   1.000
_cell.length_b   1.000
_cell.length_c   1.000
_cell.angle_alpha   90.00
_cell.angle_beta   90.00
_cell.angle_gamma   90.00
#
_symmetry.space_group_name_H-M   'P 1'
#
loop_
_entity.id
_entity.type
_entity.pdbx_description
1 polymer ?
#
loop_
_entity_poly.entity_id
_entity_poly.type
_entity_poly.pdbx_seq_one_letter_code
_entity_poly.pdbx_strand_id
1 'polypeptide(L)'
;MADIVFLVDESWSAGDANFQIIKDFINGIIGSFKKIPLGKEGIRFGVTVYSDKPRMKIALTDYVTIEEVLVAVRDLPYEGGNTKTGEALKYLMESVFSFSVIRDDAPKIAILITDGKSADSVEDPAMKLQNNGITAFAVGIKNADKTELKKIVSDPYEEHMLYAEDFNHLSTLLPKVTRRVCFTASEPPRPVKQISERDKIIGPKDLVVNELSHSSLRLTWTPATGDVAEYQLVINTLSPSGALASEEQKQIILNGNDRTTLVTDLMPNTEYLFTIFAVYADTIGDSTSIKAKTMKLIPVQNLILQNATTDTIQVRWTRVRGASGYRLTWSSSEGYIENVNLGESYQFYMIQGLHPGSDYTVTINPIFGDIEGPVTTGVARTCDTNRKKNAKLLSTTNYNLRNLVYDTEYVLSLYVLFGSIVGPGITATARTSPLGYVSNFKITSYTSTSIDVAWSAIVGATEYKISWHPSTDNTVLNYHIDGLHPETDYTVSIHAVYGNSEGPPIMLSQYTASTKDIETIQSVKDLKVIDIGVDSFKLSWKKTAGVSGYRITWAPFHGGTKKSSLVSSDSTFFTISDLLESSAYTIQVSSVARGRESSPVLLNARTLGTNKITGDETVLSTKATSPPPSAIMPSLHASLVTRAAVATVKRKVPTTTEAASTLKSTTMRPTSISTTTTSVPSTPEPFCGKVKADIVFLVDESSSIGSNNFDKLKSFLFRVIAVVHYSDEPRTEFPLNQYHDRNSILRAIRGVKYGGGNTKTGRGIGYILRESFQPSAGMRQNVPHMLVLITDGKAQDDVSPPARVAHALGIHVLAVGVANADIEELKKIVFPGNYQNIFYASTFDDFPSIERELIETMCKEVSLKSGIRQKQQVKSTFFYN
;
A
#
# COMPACT_ATOMS: atom_id res chain seq x y z
N MET A 1 -24.83 -21.93 21.84
CA MET A 1 -24.15 -21.46 20.61
C MET A 1 -22.90 -22.29 20.43
N ALA A 2 -22.50 -22.65 19.21
CA ALA A 2 -21.24 -23.36 18.92
C ALA A 2 -20.90 -23.29 17.43
N ASP A 3 -19.61 -23.34 17.10
CA ASP A 3 -19.08 -23.45 15.74
C ASP A 3 -18.54 -24.87 15.55
N ILE A 4 -19.20 -25.68 14.72
CA ILE A 4 -18.91 -27.12 14.54
C ILE A 4 -18.45 -27.36 13.11
N VAL A 5 -17.22 -27.85 12.93
CA VAL A 5 -16.63 -28.13 11.62
C VAL A 5 -16.34 -29.61 11.48
N PHE A 6 -16.85 -30.23 10.41
CA PHE A 6 -16.47 -31.57 10.01
C PHE A 6 -15.24 -31.50 9.09
N LEU A 7 -14.19 -32.25 9.43
CA LEU A 7 -12.99 -32.43 8.63
C LEU A 7 -13.01 -33.86 8.09
N VAL A 8 -13.28 -34.00 6.79
CA VAL A 8 -13.74 -35.25 6.19
C VAL A 8 -12.73 -35.78 5.19
N ASP A 9 -12.21 -36.97 5.47
CA ASP A 9 -11.34 -37.71 4.57
C ASP A 9 -12.14 -38.22 3.36
N GLU A 10 -11.71 -37.84 2.16
CA GLU A 10 -12.24 -38.30 0.87
C GLU A 10 -11.14 -39.00 0.05
N SER A 11 -10.11 -39.53 0.71
CA SER A 11 -9.03 -40.26 0.05
C SER A 11 -9.51 -41.52 -0.68
N TRP A 12 -8.62 -42.06 -1.52
CA TRP A 12 -8.93 -43.27 -2.31
C TRP A 12 -9.18 -44.54 -1.46
N SER A 13 -8.75 -44.59 -0.19
CA SER A 13 -9.06 -45.69 0.72
C SER A 13 -10.54 -45.71 1.12
N ALA A 14 -11.14 -44.54 1.31
CA ALA A 14 -12.56 -44.42 1.62
C ALA A 14 -13.41 -44.85 0.42
N GLY A 15 -13.28 -44.18 -0.73
CA GLY A 15 -14.07 -44.48 -1.94
C GLY A 15 -15.50 -43.95 -1.92
N ASP A 16 -16.02 -43.61 -3.11
CA ASP A 16 -17.30 -42.91 -3.33
C ASP A 16 -18.51 -43.55 -2.60
N ALA A 17 -18.66 -44.86 -2.69
CA ALA A 17 -19.78 -45.58 -2.04
C ALA A 17 -19.75 -45.46 -0.50
N ASN A 18 -18.58 -45.44 0.11
CA ASN A 18 -18.42 -45.23 1.56
C ASN A 18 -18.50 -43.75 1.94
N PHE A 19 -18.07 -42.86 1.05
CA PHE A 19 -18.22 -41.41 1.22
C PHE A 19 -19.71 -41.02 1.34
N GLN A 20 -20.61 -41.70 0.62
CA GLN A 20 -22.06 -41.55 0.83
C GLN A 20 -22.50 -41.89 2.26
N ILE A 21 -21.95 -42.97 2.85
CA ILE A 21 -22.24 -43.36 4.25
C ILE A 21 -21.71 -42.30 5.22
N ILE A 22 -20.54 -41.69 4.94
CA ILE A 22 -20.01 -40.57 5.72
C ILE A 22 -20.93 -39.34 5.63
N LYS A 23 -21.42 -38.99 4.43
CA LYS A 23 -22.36 -37.87 4.24
C LYS A 23 -23.66 -38.10 5.02
N ASP A 24 -24.18 -39.33 5.02
CA ASP A 24 -25.39 -39.69 5.78
C ASP A 24 -25.14 -39.67 7.30
N PHE A 25 -23.96 -40.07 7.76
CA PHE A 25 -23.54 -39.96 9.16
C PHE A 25 -23.43 -38.50 9.63
N ILE A 26 -22.80 -37.62 8.84
CA ILE A 26 -22.72 -36.16 9.11
C ILE A 26 -24.14 -35.56 9.15
N ASN A 27 -24.98 -35.90 8.17
CA ASN A 27 -26.39 -35.49 8.14
C ASN A 27 -27.17 -35.94 9.39
N GLY A 28 -26.90 -37.15 9.89
CA GLY A 28 -27.44 -37.64 11.16
C GLY A 28 -27.06 -36.77 12.34
N ILE A 29 -25.79 -36.36 12.43
CA ILE A 29 -25.29 -35.49 13.52
C ILE A 29 -25.96 -34.11 13.41
N ILE A 30 -25.90 -33.47 12.24
CA ILE A 30 -26.47 -32.14 12.00
C ILE A 30 -27.99 -32.13 12.26
N GLY A 31 -28.71 -33.14 11.76
CA GLY A 31 -30.16 -33.27 11.93
C GLY A 31 -30.62 -33.44 13.38
N SER A 32 -29.74 -33.88 14.29
CA SER A 32 -30.03 -33.92 15.73
C SER A 32 -30.21 -32.53 16.34
N PHE A 33 -29.56 -31.50 15.76
CA PHE A 33 -29.59 -30.12 16.23
C PHE A 33 -30.79 -29.31 15.71
N LYS A 34 -31.72 -29.92 14.96
CA LYS A 34 -32.91 -29.26 14.34
C LYS A 34 -33.83 -28.44 15.26
N LYS A 35 -33.65 -28.53 16.59
CA LYS A 35 -34.38 -27.74 17.60
C LYS A 35 -33.62 -26.48 18.05
N ILE A 36 -32.41 -26.25 17.55
CA ILE A 36 -31.54 -25.13 17.91
C ILE A 36 -31.39 -24.24 16.68
N PRO A 37 -31.54 -22.91 16.81
CA PRO A 37 -31.36 -21.99 15.67
C PRO A 37 -29.97 -22.13 15.04
N LEU A 38 -29.89 -22.00 13.72
CA LEU A 38 -28.64 -21.88 12.99
C LEU A 38 -28.24 -20.40 12.84
N GLY A 39 -26.94 -20.12 12.73
CA GLY A 39 -26.41 -18.77 12.48
C GLY A 39 -25.85 -18.06 13.72
N LYS A 40 -25.90 -16.72 13.71
CA LYS A 40 -25.09 -15.84 14.59
C LYS A 40 -25.31 -16.06 16.09
N GLU A 41 -26.55 -16.24 16.54
CA GLU A 41 -26.89 -16.50 17.95
C GLU A 41 -26.94 -18.00 18.28
N GLY A 42 -26.75 -18.85 17.26
CA GLY A 42 -27.11 -20.26 17.26
C GLY A 42 -25.92 -21.21 17.12
N ILE A 43 -26.14 -22.34 16.47
CA ILE A 43 -25.06 -23.23 16.00
C ILE A 43 -24.67 -22.82 14.57
N ARG A 44 -23.42 -23.05 14.20
CA ARG A 44 -22.92 -22.95 12.82
C ARG A 44 -22.26 -24.27 12.44
N PHE A 45 -22.47 -24.72 11.20
CA PHE A 45 -21.86 -25.92 10.65
C PHE A 45 -20.94 -25.56 9.49
N GLY A 46 -19.74 -26.14 9.48
CA GLY A 46 -18.82 -26.11 8.34
C GLY A 46 -18.40 -27.51 7.94
N VAL A 47 -18.04 -27.70 6.67
CA VAL A 47 -17.49 -28.96 6.16
C VAL A 47 -16.30 -28.68 5.27
N THR A 48 -15.16 -29.23 5.65
CA THR A 48 -13.92 -29.27 4.86
C THR A 48 -13.65 -30.70 4.49
N VAL A 49 -13.67 -31.00 3.19
CA VAL A 49 -13.21 -32.30 2.67
C VAL A 49 -11.72 -32.22 2.39
N TYR A 50 -10.98 -33.31 2.56
CA TYR A 50 -9.55 -33.32 2.25
C TYR A 50 -9.09 -34.64 1.63
N SER A 51 -8.17 -34.48 0.69
CA SER A 51 -7.27 -35.52 0.21
C SER A 51 -5.87 -34.91 0.14
N ASP A 52 -5.27 -34.79 -1.05
CA ASP A 52 -3.97 -34.15 -1.27
C ASP A 52 -3.93 -32.67 -0.89
N LYS A 53 -5.10 -32.01 -0.88
CA LYS A 53 -5.32 -30.63 -0.45
C LYS A 53 -6.69 -30.50 0.24
N PRO A 54 -6.79 -29.84 1.41
CA PRO A 54 -8.06 -29.54 2.05
C PRO A 54 -8.86 -28.49 1.26
N ARG A 55 -10.18 -28.67 1.20
CA ARG A 55 -11.11 -27.80 0.47
C ARG A 55 -12.37 -27.59 1.33
N MET A 56 -12.57 -26.36 1.80
CA MET A 56 -13.82 -25.96 2.44
C MET A 56 -14.96 -25.99 1.41
N LYS A 57 -15.93 -26.89 1.61
CA LYS A 57 -17.11 -27.04 0.74
C LYS A 57 -18.35 -26.38 1.34
N ILE A 58 -18.37 -26.21 2.66
CA ILE A 58 -19.39 -25.45 3.40
C ILE A 58 -18.65 -24.62 4.46
N ALA A 59 -18.74 -23.30 4.39
CA ALA A 59 -18.23 -22.41 5.42
C ALA A 59 -19.27 -22.19 6.53
N LEU A 60 -18.79 -21.80 7.73
CA LEU A 60 -19.60 -21.58 8.93
C LEU A 60 -20.72 -20.54 8.78
N THR A 61 -20.73 -19.76 7.70
CA THR A 61 -21.67 -18.65 7.43
C THR A 61 -22.57 -18.86 6.22
N ASP A 62 -22.41 -19.95 5.47
CA ASP A 62 -23.06 -20.11 4.15
C ASP A 62 -24.57 -20.34 4.24
N TYR A 63 -25.05 -20.91 5.34
CA TYR A 63 -26.44 -21.34 5.51
C TYR A 63 -27.05 -20.83 6.81
N VAL A 64 -28.36 -20.61 6.78
CA VAL A 64 -29.14 -20.08 7.92
C VAL A 64 -30.26 -21.02 8.38
N THR A 65 -30.51 -22.11 7.66
CA THR A 65 -31.39 -23.21 8.07
C THR A 65 -30.65 -24.55 8.08
N ILE A 66 -31.11 -25.49 8.90
CA ILE A 66 -30.49 -26.83 8.99
C ILE A 66 -30.83 -27.65 7.73
N GLU A 67 -32.01 -27.43 7.15
CA GLU A 67 -32.48 -28.07 5.94
C GLU A 67 -31.55 -27.77 4.73
N GLU A 68 -31.10 -26.53 4.57
CA GLU A 68 -30.12 -26.16 3.53
C GLU A 68 -28.76 -26.85 3.75
N VAL A 69 -28.26 -26.89 4.98
CA VAL A 69 -27.01 -27.60 5.31
C VAL A 69 -27.11 -29.10 4.99
N LEU A 70 -28.23 -29.73 5.33
CA LEU A 70 -28.44 -31.16 5.08
C LEU A 70 -28.50 -31.51 3.58
N VAL A 71 -28.96 -30.58 2.74
CA VAL A 71 -28.90 -30.70 1.27
C VAL A 71 -27.46 -30.51 0.81
N ALA A 72 -26.80 -29.43 1.23
CA ALA A 72 -25.41 -29.13 0.85
C ALA A 72 -24.43 -30.25 1.21
N VAL A 73 -24.62 -30.90 2.37
CA VAL A 73 -23.82 -32.07 2.80
C VAL A 73 -24.10 -33.29 1.91
N ARG A 74 -25.33 -33.52 1.46
CA ARG A 74 -25.67 -34.63 0.57
C ARG A 74 -25.01 -34.48 -0.81
N ASP A 75 -24.96 -33.25 -1.29
CA ASP A 75 -24.48 -32.90 -2.63
C ASP A 75 -22.95 -32.73 -2.71
N LEU A 76 -22.21 -33.01 -1.62
CA LEU A 76 -20.74 -32.98 -1.62
C LEU A 76 -20.17 -34.00 -2.63
N PRO A 77 -19.30 -33.54 -3.55
CA PRO A 77 -18.61 -34.41 -4.51
C PRO A 77 -17.46 -35.15 -3.83
N TYR A 78 -17.18 -36.37 -4.31
CA TYR A 78 -16.00 -37.14 -3.99
C TYR A 78 -14.94 -36.95 -5.07
N GLU A 79 -13.74 -36.50 -4.73
CA GLU A 79 -12.66 -36.22 -5.71
C GLU A 79 -11.44 -37.16 -5.56
N GLY A 80 -11.25 -37.81 -4.40
CA GLY A 80 -10.15 -38.75 -4.18
C GLY A 80 -8.77 -38.11 -3.93
N GLY A 81 -7.79 -38.94 -3.57
CA GLY A 81 -6.37 -38.56 -3.40
C GLY A 81 -5.72 -39.23 -2.18
N ASN A 82 -4.58 -38.69 -1.74
CA ASN A 82 -3.85 -39.13 -0.54
C ASN A 82 -4.46 -38.59 0.76
N THR A 83 -4.29 -39.28 1.89
CA THR A 83 -4.71 -38.79 3.21
C THR A 83 -3.69 -37.80 3.80
N LYS A 84 -3.91 -36.49 3.70
CA LYS A 84 -3.07 -35.45 4.33
C LYS A 84 -3.79 -34.71 5.46
N THR A 85 -3.96 -35.42 6.57
CA THR A 85 -4.64 -34.95 7.77
C THR A 85 -3.89 -33.78 8.44
N GLY A 86 -2.56 -33.71 8.38
CA GLY A 86 -1.76 -32.64 8.97
C GLY A 86 -2.02 -31.28 8.32
N GLU A 87 -1.89 -31.19 6.99
CA GLU A 87 -2.27 -30.00 6.22
C GLU A 87 -3.77 -29.69 6.35
N ALA A 88 -4.63 -30.69 6.48
CA ALA A 88 -6.07 -30.49 6.71
C ALA A 88 -6.39 -29.83 8.07
N LEU A 89 -5.72 -30.26 9.15
CA LEU A 89 -5.81 -29.65 10.48
C LEU A 89 -5.28 -28.22 10.49
N LYS A 90 -4.16 -27.98 9.80
CA LYS A 90 -3.55 -26.64 9.63
C LYS A 90 -4.48 -25.69 8.87
N TYR A 91 -5.02 -26.11 7.72
CA TYR A 91 -6.00 -25.33 6.95
C TYR A 91 -7.26 -25.00 7.74
N LEU A 92 -7.74 -25.94 8.56
CA LEU A 92 -8.88 -25.72 9.44
C LEU A 92 -8.59 -24.61 10.48
N MET A 93 -7.35 -24.48 10.94
CA MET A 93 -6.93 -23.33 11.76
C MET A 93 -6.77 -22.03 10.96
N GLU A 94 -6.03 -22.06 9.84
CA GLU A 94 -5.64 -20.86 9.09
C GLU A 94 -6.78 -20.23 8.29
N SER A 95 -7.69 -21.04 7.75
CA SER A 95 -8.76 -20.61 6.84
C SER A 95 -10.15 -20.67 7.47
N VAL A 96 -10.51 -21.80 8.10
CA VAL A 96 -11.89 -22.05 8.58
C VAL A 96 -12.15 -21.37 9.93
N PHE A 97 -11.24 -21.53 10.89
CA PHE A 97 -11.23 -20.83 12.18
C PHE A 97 -10.30 -19.62 12.13
N SER A 98 -10.42 -18.78 11.10
CA SER A 98 -9.71 -17.49 11.03
C SER A 98 -10.42 -16.42 11.89
N PHE A 99 -9.66 -15.44 12.40
CA PHE A 99 -10.15 -14.37 13.28
C PHE A 99 -11.36 -13.58 12.74
N SER A 100 -11.54 -13.54 11.41
CA SER A 100 -12.66 -12.86 10.75
C SER A 100 -13.99 -13.64 10.78
N VAL A 101 -13.96 -14.93 11.15
CA VAL A 101 -15.12 -15.86 11.07
C VAL A 101 -15.55 -16.34 12.46
N ILE A 102 -14.60 -16.46 13.39
CA ILE A 102 -14.80 -17.00 14.75
C ILE A 102 -15.78 -16.14 15.58
N ARG A 103 -16.59 -16.83 16.40
CA ARG A 103 -17.19 -16.28 17.62
C ARG A 103 -16.31 -16.60 18.83
N ASP A 104 -15.78 -15.58 19.51
CA ASP A 104 -14.92 -15.76 20.70
C ASP A 104 -15.69 -16.31 21.90
N ASP A 105 -17.00 -16.01 21.97
CA ASP A 105 -17.95 -16.48 22.97
C ASP A 105 -18.56 -17.86 22.65
N ALA A 106 -18.28 -18.44 21.48
CA ALA A 106 -18.76 -19.77 21.09
C ALA A 106 -17.68 -20.86 21.22
N PRO A 107 -18.03 -22.05 21.74
CA PRO A 107 -17.21 -23.26 21.63
C PRO A 107 -16.93 -23.59 20.17
N LYS A 108 -15.65 -23.89 19.89
CA LYS A 108 -15.16 -24.31 18.58
C LYS A 108 -14.89 -25.81 18.62
N ILE A 109 -15.49 -26.56 17.71
CA ILE A 109 -15.42 -28.02 17.67
C ILE A 109 -15.01 -28.46 16.26
N ALA A 110 -13.95 -29.25 16.16
CA ALA A 110 -13.53 -29.92 14.94
C ALA A 110 -13.81 -31.42 15.07
N ILE A 111 -14.44 -32.03 14.07
CA ILE A 111 -14.77 -33.46 14.03
C ILE A 111 -14.07 -34.06 12.82
N LEU A 112 -12.92 -34.70 13.07
CA LEU A 112 -12.20 -35.48 12.06
C LEU A 112 -12.93 -36.80 11.79
N ILE A 113 -13.11 -37.15 10.52
CA ILE A 113 -13.60 -38.46 10.08
C ILE A 113 -12.58 -38.98 9.07
N THR A 114 -11.92 -40.11 9.36
CA THR A 114 -10.87 -40.70 8.51
C THR A 114 -10.87 -42.22 8.61
N ASP A 115 -10.47 -42.89 7.53
CA ASP A 115 -10.40 -44.35 7.44
C ASP A 115 -8.96 -44.91 7.41
N GLY A 116 -7.94 -44.03 7.45
CA GLY A 116 -6.55 -44.39 7.22
C GLY A 116 -5.55 -43.68 8.14
N LYS A 117 -4.27 -43.78 7.76
CA LYS A 117 -3.15 -43.10 8.41
C LYS A 117 -2.70 -41.93 7.53
N SER A 118 -2.35 -40.80 8.13
CA SER A 118 -1.86 -39.65 7.39
C SER A 118 -0.51 -39.89 6.70
N ALA A 119 -0.35 -39.27 5.54
CA ALA A 119 0.90 -39.22 4.78
C ALA A 119 1.83 -38.08 5.23
N ASP A 120 1.40 -37.24 6.17
CA ASP A 120 2.10 -36.08 6.73
C ASP A 120 2.03 -36.05 8.28
N SER A 121 2.77 -35.14 8.92
CA SER A 121 2.78 -35.03 10.39
C SER A 121 1.53 -34.32 10.91
N VAL A 122 0.79 -34.98 11.81
CA VAL A 122 -0.43 -34.46 12.42
C VAL A 122 -0.22 -33.78 13.78
N GLU A 123 0.93 -33.98 14.42
CA GLU A 123 1.15 -33.69 15.84
C GLU A 123 1.22 -32.17 16.13
N ASP A 124 2.05 -31.43 15.40
CA ASP A 124 2.13 -29.97 15.56
C ASP A 124 0.83 -29.24 15.12
N PRO A 125 0.18 -29.58 13.98
CA PRO A 125 -1.12 -29.04 13.63
C PRO A 125 -2.19 -29.31 14.69
N ALA A 126 -2.23 -30.53 15.25
CA ALA A 126 -3.16 -30.87 16.33
C ALA A 126 -2.90 -30.07 17.61
N MET A 127 -1.65 -29.98 18.06
CA MET A 127 -1.28 -29.18 19.23
C MET A 127 -1.68 -27.70 19.05
N LYS A 128 -1.42 -27.12 17.87
CA LYS A 128 -1.80 -25.73 17.56
C LYS A 128 -3.31 -25.53 17.60
N LEU A 129 -4.08 -26.44 17.00
CA LEU A 129 -5.54 -26.43 17.01
C LEU A 129 -6.09 -26.48 18.45
N GLN A 130 -5.60 -27.40 19.28
CA GLN A 130 -6.03 -27.53 20.67
C GLN A 130 -5.62 -26.32 21.53
N ASN A 131 -4.42 -25.76 21.31
CA ASN A 131 -3.96 -24.56 21.99
C ASN A 131 -4.83 -23.33 21.64
N ASN A 132 -5.43 -23.27 20.45
CA ASN A 132 -6.37 -22.22 20.03
C ASN A 132 -7.81 -22.44 20.54
N GLY A 133 -8.01 -23.31 21.53
CA GLY A 133 -9.31 -23.50 22.18
C GLY A 133 -10.34 -24.25 21.32
N ILE A 134 -9.89 -24.91 20.25
CA ILE A 134 -10.72 -25.78 19.41
C ILE A 134 -10.71 -27.19 20.04
N THR A 135 -11.89 -27.77 20.25
CA THR A 135 -12.01 -29.15 20.76
C THR A 135 -12.02 -30.12 19.58
N ALA A 136 -11.02 -30.98 19.49
CA ALA A 136 -10.88 -31.97 18.43
C ALA A 136 -11.48 -33.32 18.81
N PHE A 137 -12.43 -33.78 18.01
CA PHE A 137 -12.97 -35.13 17.95
C PHE A 137 -12.37 -35.89 16.77
N ALA A 138 -12.28 -37.22 16.88
CA ALA A 138 -11.97 -38.10 15.76
C ALA A 138 -12.91 -39.31 15.73
N VAL A 139 -13.41 -39.62 14.54
CA VAL A 139 -14.14 -40.84 14.20
C VAL A 139 -13.26 -41.63 13.24
N GLY A 140 -12.50 -42.58 13.80
CA GLY A 140 -11.69 -43.51 13.02
C GLY A 140 -12.53 -44.65 12.47
N ILE A 141 -12.30 -45.03 11.22
CA ILE A 141 -13.01 -46.11 10.54
C ILE A 141 -11.99 -47.17 10.11
N LYS A 142 -12.28 -48.45 10.34
CA LYS A 142 -11.57 -49.61 9.77
C LYS A 142 -10.05 -49.65 9.97
N ASN A 143 -9.28 -48.94 9.15
CA ASN A 143 -7.80 -48.92 9.15
C ASN A 143 -7.20 -47.66 9.81
N ALA A 144 -8.02 -46.76 10.36
CA ALA A 144 -7.53 -45.51 10.96
C ALA A 144 -6.53 -45.74 12.11
N ASP A 145 -5.39 -45.03 12.08
CA ASP A 145 -4.31 -45.23 13.04
C ASP A 145 -4.69 -44.64 14.42
N LYS A 146 -5.05 -45.52 15.37
CA LYS A 146 -5.44 -45.13 16.73
C LYS A 146 -4.36 -44.36 17.50
N THR A 147 -3.07 -44.54 17.17
CA THR A 147 -1.98 -43.79 17.81
C THR A 147 -1.88 -42.38 17.26
N GLU A 148 -2.14 -42.22 15.96
CA GLU A 148 -2.24 -40.93 15.28
C GLU A 148 -3.48 -40.15 15.73
N LEU A 149 -4.65 -40.78 15.74
CA LEU A 149 -5.90 -40.15 16.20
C LEU A 149 -5.79 -39.66 17.65
N LYS A 150 -5.10 -40.40 18.53
CA LYS A 150 -4.86 -40.00 19.92
C LYS A 150 -4.02 -38.72 20.04
N LYS A 151 -3.13 -38.43 19.08
CA LYS A 151 -2.40 -37.14 19.01
C LYS A 151 -3.29 -35.99 18.54
N ILE A 152 -4.31 -36.28 17.75
CA ILE A 152 -5.22 -35.28 17.18
C ILE A 152 -6.29 -34.86 18.18
N VAL A 153 -6.94 -35.82 18.83
CA VAL A 153 -8.08 -35.56 19.72
C VAL A 153 -7.69 -34.80 20.99
N SER A 154 -8.63 -33.97 21.47
CA SER A 154 -8.47 -33.26 22.74
C SER A 154 -8.67 -34.18 23.95
N ASP A 155 -8.13 -33.79 25.10
CA ASP A 155 -8.47 -34.45 26.36
C ASP A 155 -9.95 -34.21 26.78
N PRO A 156 -10.63 -35.22 27.36
CA PRO A 156 -10.15 -36.60 27.55
C PRO A 156 -10.32 -37.44 26.27
N TYR A 157 -9.30 -38.24 25.95
CA TYR A 157 -9.23 -39.01 24.69
C TYR A 157 -10.35 -40.03 24.53
N GLU A 158 -10.81 -40.63 25.62
CA GLU A 158 -11.86 -41.65 25.67
C GLU A 158 -13.24 -41.10 25.28
N GLU A 159 -13.44 -39.79 25.45
CA GLU A 159 -14.64 -39.09 25.01
C GLU A 159 -14.53 -38.56 23.57
N HIS A 160 -13.37 -38.07 23.17
CA HIS A 160 -13.21 -37.43 21.86
C HIS A 160 -12.78 -38.37 20.72
N MET A 161 -12.20 -39.54 21.02
CA MET A 161 -11.85 -40.57 20.04
C MET A 161 -12.94 -41.65 20.00
N LEU A 162 -13.52 -41.86 18.83
CA LEU A 162 -14.46 -42.95 18.55
C LEU A 162 -13.96 -43.79 17.38
N TYR A 163 -14.35 -45.07 17.35
CA TYR A 163 -13.88 -46.01 16.34
C TYR A 163 -15.03 -46.90 15.83
N ALA A 164 -15.14 -47.04 14.51
CA ALA A 164 -16.04 -47.97 13.84
C ALA A 164 -15.22 -49.08 13.16
N GLU A 165 -15.69 -50.32 13.25
CA GLU A 165 -15.02 -51.48 12.65
C GLU A 165 -15.05 -51.41 11.11
N ASP A 166 -16.13 -50.86 10.55
CA ASP A 166 -16.27 -50.51 9.14
C ASP A 166 -17.20 -49.29 8.96
N PHE A 167 -17.44 -48.89 7.71
CA PHE A 167 -18.32 -47.77 7.37
C PHE A 167 -19.80 -48.02 7.75
N ASN A 168 -20.31 -49.24 7.63
CA ASN A 168 -21.71 -49.57 7.98
C ASN A 168 -21.98 -49.36 9.49
N HIS A 169 -20.97 -49.65 10.31
CA HIS A 169 -21.01 -49.47 11.76
C HIS A 169 -20.91 -48.01 12.22
N LEU A 170 -20.65 -47.03 11.34
CA LEU A 170 -20.74 -45.58 11.68
C LEU A 170 -22.09 -45.22 12.30
N SER A 171 -23.18 -45.81 11.78
CA SER A 171 -24.54 -45.65 12.29
C SER A 171 -24.67 -45.93 13.80
N THR A 172 -23.86 -46.87 14.34
CA THR A 172 -23.85 -47.22 15.77
C THR A 172 -23.16 -46.17 16.65
N LEU A 173 -22.25 -45.38 16.07
CA LEU A 173 -21.56 -44.29 16.75
C LEU A 173 -22.40 -43.01 16.79
N LEU A 174 -23.33 -42.84 15.85
CA LEU A 174 -24.14 -41.63 15.69
C LEU A 174 -24.72 -41.09 17.01
N PRO A 175 -25.41 -41.88 17.86
CA PRO A 175 -25.93 -41.38 19.14
C PRO A 175 -24.82 -41.01 20.14
N LYS A 176 -23.66 -41.68 20.11
CA LYS A 176 -22.51 -41.38 20.97
C LYS A 176 -21.87 -40.05 20.57
N VAL A 177 -21.55 -39.88 19.28
CA VAL A 177 -20.94 -38.65 18.75
C VAL A 177 -21.88 -37.47 18.95
N THR A 178 -23.17 -37.62 18.59
CA THR A 178 -24.20 -36.60 18.79
C THR A 178 -24.25 -36.13 20.24
N ARG A 179 -24.31 -37.05 21.22
CA ARG A 179 -24.36 -36.72 22.65
C ARG A 179 -23.10 -35.97 23.11
N ARG A 180 -21.92 -36.45 22.72
CA ARG A 180 -20.61 -35.87 23.13
C ARG A 180 -20.35 -34.50 22.51
N VAL A 181 -20.70 -34.32 21.23
CA VAL A 181 -20.62 -33.02 20.53
C VAL A 181 -21.64 -32.04 21.11
N CYS A 182 -22.88 -32.46 21.39
CA CYS A 182 -23.90 -31.61 22.00
C CYS A 182 -23.50 -31.16 23.44
N PHE A 183 -22.88 -32.06 24.21
CA PHE A 183 -22.31 -31.73 25.52
C PHE A 183 -21.20 -30.67 25.38
N THR A 184 -20.24 -30.89 24.48
CA THR A 184 -19.11 -29.96 24.22
C THR A 184 -19.61 -28.60 23.72
N ALA A 185 -20.62 -28.58 22.85
CA ALA A 185 -21.28 -27.37 22.35
C ALA A 185 -22.08 -26.60 23.43
N SER A 186 -22.24 -27.20 24.62
CA SER A 186 -22.88 -26.62 25.79
C SER A 186 -21.88 -26.20 26.89
N GLU A 187 -20.59 -26.55 26.74
CA GLU A 187 -19.52 -26.05 27.61
C GLU A 187 -19.19 -24.58 27.30
N PRO A 188 -18.54 -23.84 28.21
CA PRO A 188 -17.88 -22.58 27.85
C PRO A 188 -16.78 -22.80 26.81
N PRO A 189 -16.46 -21.81 25.95
CA PRO A 189 -15.33 -21.91 25.04
C PRO A 189 -14.05 -22.31 25.80
N ARG A 190 -13.30 -23.29 25.27
CA ARG A 190 -12.01 -23.66 25.89
C ARG A 190 -11.11 -22.43 25.88
N PRO A 191 -10.46 -22.08 27.00
CA PRO A 191 -9.51 -20.99 26.99
C PRO A 191 -8.40 -21.33 26.00
N VAL A 192 -8.13 -20.41 25.06
CA VAL A 192 -6.89 -20.42 24.30
C VAL A 192 -5.76 -20.55 25.32
N LYS A 193 -4.91 -21.58 25.19
CA LYS A 193 -3.74 -21.77 26.04
C LYS A 193 -2.79 -20.62 25.73
N GLN A 194 -2.91 -19.54 26.48
CA GLN A 194 -1.95 -18.46 26.43
C GLN A 194 -0.61 -19.00 26.91
N ILE A 195 0.30 -19.16 25.95
CA ILE A 195 1.73 -19.00 26.19
C ILE A 195 1.88 -17.69 26.96
N SER A 196 2.60 -17.73 28.08
CA SER A 196 2.61 -16.67 29.09
C SER A 196 2.87 -15.29 28.48
N GLU A 197 2.13 -14.26 28.93
CA GLU A 197 2.16 -12.88 28.39
C GLU A 197 3.51 -12.13 28.42
N ARG A 198 4.64 -12.80 28.74
CA ARG A 198 5.96 -12.28 28.36
C ARG A 198 6.30 -12.50 26.88
N ASP A 199 5.74 -13.54 26.25
CA ASP A 199 6.00 -13.90 24.87
C ASP A 199 4.69 -13.99 24.08
N LYS A 200 3.95 -12.89 24.05
CA LYS A 200 3.04 -12.66 22.92
C LYS A 200 3.94 -12.42 21.71
N ILE A 201 4.28 -13.48 21.00
CA ILE A 201 5.04 -13.47 19.76
C ILE A 201 4.11 -12.92 18.67
N ILE A 202 4.00 -11.59 18.61
CA ILE A 202 3.34 -10.88 17.54
C ILE A 202 4.28 -11.00 16.33
N GLY A 203 3.84 -11.60 15.23
CA GLY A 203 4.64 -11.63 14.00
C GLY A 203 4.89 -10.23 13.40
N PRO A 204 5.68 -10.15 12.31
CA PRO A 204 5.95 -8.90 11.64
C PRO A 204 4.64 -8.28 11.16
N LYS A 205 4.56 -6.95 11.25
CA LYS A 205 3.37 -6.15 10.92
C LYS A 205 3.73 -5.03 9.96
N ASP A 206 2.71 -4.37 9.43
CA ASP A 206 2.86 -3.14 8.65
C ASP A 206 3.90 -3.29 7.51
N LEU A 207 3.90 -4.44 6.84
CA LEU A 207 4.79 -4.71 5.72
C LEU A 207 4.44 -3.77 4.57
N VAL A 208 5.34 -2.84 4.32
CA VAL A 208 5.21 -1.80 3.28
C VAL A 208 6.27 -1.95 2.21
N VAL A 209 5.92 -1.51 1.00
CA VAL A 209 6.78 -1.49 -0.17
C VAL A 209 7.29 -0.07 -0.37
N ASN A 210 8.61 0.08 -0.26
CA ASN A 210 9.38 1.29 -0.46
C ASN A 210 10.30 1.12 -1.68
N GLU A 211 10.85 2.21 -2.21
CA GLU A 211 11.89 2.18 -3.28
C GLU A 211 11.55 1.26 -4.48
N LEU A 212 10.27 1.22 -4.90
CA LEU A 212 9.80 0.38 -5.99
C LEU A 212 10.49 0.73 -7.32
N SER A 213 11.03 -0.28 -7.99
CA SER A 213 11.74 -0.19 -9.27
C SER A 213 11.18 -1.19 -10.29
N HIS A 214 11.89 -1.36 -11.40
CA HIS A 214 11.57 -2.28 -12.48
C HIS A 214 11.95 -3.74 -12.16
N SER A 215 13.02 -3.94 -11.38
CA SER A 215 13.55 -5.27 -11.03
C SER A 215 13.87 -5.44 -9.55
N SER A 216 13.52 -4.44 -8.74
CA SER A 216 13.76 -4.45 -7.31
C SER A 216 12.71 -3.65 -6.55
N LEU A 217 12.61 -3.91 -5.25
CA LEU A 217 11.87 -3.09 -4.30
C LEU A 217 12.42 -3.28 -2.89
N ARG A 218 12.25 -2.28 -2.03
CA ARG A 218 12.59 -2.39 -0.61
C ARG A 218 11.33 -2.76 0.17
N LEU A 219 11.40 -3.86 0.91
CA LEU A 219 10.40 -4.15 1.94
C LEU A 219 10.82 -3.53 3.26
N THR A 220 9.86 -3.11 4.07
CA THR A 220 10.07 -2.63 5.45
C THR A 220 8.88 -3.07 6.29
N TRP A 221 9.10 -3.48 7.53
CA TRP A 221 8.04 -3.98 8.42
C TRP A 221 8.25 -3.53 9.86
N THR A 222 7.15 -3.38 10.59
CA THR A 222 7.16 -3.39 12.05
C THR A 222 7.64 -4.78 12.50
N PRO A 223 8.69 -4.87 13.33
CA PRO A 223 9.25 -6.16 13.72
C PRO A 223 8.33 -6.99 14.59
N ALA A 224 8.56 -8.30 14.52
CA ALA A 224 7.98 -9.25 15.45
C ALA A 224 8.55 -9.10 16.87
N THR A 225 7.79 -9.54 17.87
CA THR A 225 8.17 -9.48 19.29
C THR A 225 8.68 -10.82 19.81
N GLY A 226 9.68 -10.78 20.69
CA GLY A 226 10.42 -11.96 21.15
C GLY A 226 11.78 -12.11 20.45
N ASP A 227 12.54 -13.13 20.82
CA ASP A 227 13.87 -13.41 20.27
C ASP A 227 13.77 -14.09 18.90
N VAL A 228 13.48 -13.30 17.87
CA VAL A 228 13.47 -13.75 16.47
C VAL A 228 14.87 -14.24 16.09
N ALA A 229 14.99 -15.48 15.62
CA ALA A 229 16.25 -16.02 15.10
C ALA A 229 16.52 -15.47 13.69
N GLU A 230 15.55 -15.61 12.80
CA GLU A 230 15.60 -15.15 11.41
C GLU A 230 14.23 -14.74 10.89
N TYR A 231 14.18 -13.97 9.81
CA TYR A 231 12.95 -13.80 9.02
C TYR A 231 13.08 -14.56 7.70
N GLN A 232 12.03 -15.30 7.35
CA GLN A 232 11.91 -15.97 6.06
C GLN A 232 10.98 -15.15 5.17
N LEU A 233 11.52 -14.57 4.10
CA LEU A 233 10.74 -13.88 3.07
C LEU A 233 10.48 -14.83 1.91
N VAL A 234 9.21 -15.09 1.62
CA VAL A 234 8.75 -15.88 0.48
C VAL A 234 8.13 -14.96 -0.56
N ILE A 235 8.56 -15.13 -1.81
CA ILE A 235 8.18 -14.32 -2.97
C ILE A 235 7.52 -15.25 -3.99
N ASN A 236 6.30 -14.93 -4.40
CA ASN A 236 5.56 -15.71 -5.40
C ASN A 236 5.08 -14.78 -6.52
N THR A 237 5.18 -15.22 -7.78
CA THR A 237 4.54 -14.53 -8.91
C THR A 237 3.02 -14.75 -8.90
N LEU A 238 2.27 -13.71 -9.27
CA LEU A 238 0.83 -13.77 -9.44
C LEU A 238 0.48 -13.77 -10.93
N SER A 239 -0.41 -14.68 -11.32
CA SER A 239 -0.97 -14.71 -12.67
C SER A 239 -1.86 -13.48 -12.95
N PRO A 240 -2.19 -13.17 -14.21
CA PRO A 240 -3.18 -12.12 -14.53
C PRO A 240 -4.58 -12.36 -13.94
N SER A 241 -4.90 -13.58 -13.51
CA SER A 241 -6.13 -13.92 -12.78
C SER A 241 -6.00 -13.82 -11.25
N GLY A 242 -4.85 -13.38 -10.74
CA GLY A 242 -4.58 -13.22 -9.31
C GLY A 242 -4.27 -14.52 -8.56
N ALA A 243 -4.10 -15.64 -9.27
CA ALA A 243 -3.70 -16.92 -8.70
C ALA A 243 -2.18 -16.99 -8.52
N LEU A 244 -1.72 -17.77 -7.53
CA LEU A 244 -0.29 -18.04 -7.33
C LEU A 244 0.24 -18.93 -8.46
N ALA A 245 1.27 -18.46 -9.17
CA ALA A 245 2.01 -19.29 -10.11
C ALA A 245 2.98 -20.19 -9.33
N SER A 246 2.85 -21.51 -9.49
CA SER A 246 3.51 -22.49 -8.62
C SER A 246 4.98 -22.77 -8.94
N GLU A 247 5.53 -22.20 -10.01
CA GLU A 247 6.82 -22.62 -10.58
C GLU A 247 8.00 -21.69 -10.24
N GLU A 248 7.77 -20.51 -9.65
CA GLU A 248 8.79 -19.47 -9.42
C GLU A 248 8.85 -18.94 -7.98
N GLN A 249 8.70 -19.83 -6.97
CA GLN A 249 8.82 -19.42 -5.58
C GLN A 249 10.29 -19.12 -5.21
N LYS A 250 10.61 -17.85 -4.92
CA LYS A 250 11.94 -17.42 -4.40
C LYS A 250 11.85 -17.21 -2.89
N GLN A 251 12.79 -17.79 -2.15
CA GLN A 251 12.93 -17.60 -0.70
C GLN A 251 14.21 -16.83 -0.38
N ILE A 252 14.13 -15.93 0.60
CA ILE A 252 15.27 -15.18 1.15
C ILE A 252 15.23 -15.32 2.68
N ILE A 253 16.36 -15.65 3.30
CA ILE A 253 16.53 -15.69 4.75
C ILE A 253 17.24 -14.40 5.18
N LEU A 254 16.77 -13.80 6.27
CA LEU A 254 17.20 -12.51 6.81
C LEU A 254 17.45 -12.66 8.31
N ASN A 255 18.28 -11.82 8.92
CA ASN A 255 18.57 -11.90 10.35
C ASN A 255 17.36 -11.45 11.18
N GLY A 256 17.14 -12.00 12.38
CA GLY A 256 16.00 -11.61 13.25
C GLY A 256 15.99 -10.14 13.71
N ASN A 257 17.13 -9.44 13.56
CA ASN A 257 17.22 -7.99 13.79
C ASN A 257 16.84 -7.14 12.57
N ASP A 258 16.75 -7.72 11.37
CA ASP A 258 16.45 -6.99 10.15
C ASP A 258 15.02 -6.44 10.19
N ARG A 259 14.86 -5.20 9.72
CA ARG A 259 13.58 -4.46 9.65
C ARG A 259 13.21 -4.06 8.21
N THR A 260 14.15 -4.27 7.29
CA THR A 260 14.04 -3.94 5.87
C THR A 260 14.93 -4.87 5.06
N THR A 261 14.54 -5.18 3.83
CA THR A 261 15.40 -5.85 2.86
C THR A 261 15.19 -5.26 1.47
N LEU A 262 16.23 -5.27 0.63
CA LEU A 262 16.15 -4.94 -0.78
C LEU A 262 16.01 -6.24 -1.56
N VAL A 263 14.85 -6.46 -2.16
CA VAL A 263 14.61 -7.61 -3.04
C VAL A 263 15.07 -7.25 -4.45
N THR A 264 15.91 -8.09 -5.06
CA THR A 264 16.45 -7.94 -6.42
C THR A 264 15.99 -9.07 -7.33
N ASP A 265 16.33 -8.94 -8.62
CA ASP A 265 16.13 -9.94 -9.67
C ASP A 265 14.64 -10.26 -9.91
N LEU A 266 13.78 -9.27 -9.70
CA LEU A 266 12.36 -9.35 -10.03
C LEU A 266 12.14 -9.06 -11.52
N MET A 267 11.14 -9.70 -12.11
CA MET A 267 10.72 -9.44 -13.49
C MET A 267 9.97 -8.10 -13.58
N PRO A 268 10.23 -7.25 -14.60
CA PRO A 268 9.51 -6.00 -14.79
C PRO A 268 8.05 -6.16 -15.23
N ASN A 269 7.18 -5.24 -14.78
CA ASN A 269 5.73 -5.27 -15.00
C ASN A 269 5.00 -6.52 -14.46
N THR A 270 5.62 -7.27 -13.54
CA THR A 270 5.09 -8.49 -12.94
C THR A 270 4.53 -8.20 -11.55
N GLU A 271 3.39 -8.82 -11.23
CA GLU A 271 2.76 -8.71 -9.91
C GLU A 271 3.22 -9.87 -9.02
N TYR A 272 3.57 -9.55 -7.78
CA TYR A 272 4.14 -10.47 -6.81
C TYR A 272 3.37 -10.41 -5.48
N LEU A 273 3.27 -11.56 -4.82
CA LEU A 273 2.90 -11.66 -3.41
C LEU A 273 4.17 -11.90 -2.58
N PHE A 274 4.49 -10.94 -1.71
CA PHE A 274 5.54 -11.04 -0.71
C PHE A 274 4.92 -11.45 0.61
N THR A 275 5.43 -12.50 1.25
CA THR A 275 5.02 -12.92 2.60
C THR A 275 6.25 -13.06 3.46
N ILE A 276 6.30 -12.35 4.59
CA ILE A 276 7.40 -12.45 5.56
C ILE A 276 6.93 -13.16 6.82
N PHE A 277 7.68 -14.17 7.23
CA PHE A 277 7.48 -14.97 8.43
C PHE A 277 8.59 -14.65 9.43
N ALA A 278 8.28 -14.54 10.72
CA ALA A 278 9.29 -14.58 11.78
C ALA A 278 9.56 -16.03 12.19
N VAL A 279 10.83 -16.40 12.27
CA VAL A 279 11.28 -17.74 12.66
C VAL A 279 12.01 -17.63 14.01
N TYR A 280 11.61 -18.51 14.93
CA TYR A 280 12.15 -18.65 16.27
C TYR A 280 12.86 -19.99 16.39
N ALA A 281 13.59 -20.21 17.48
CA ALA A 281 14.40 -21.43 17.66
C ALA A 281 13.61 -22.75 17.60
N ASP A 282 12.30 -22.71 17.85
CA ASP A 282 11.39 -23.85 17.94
C ASP A 282 10.18 -23.77 16.98
N THR A 283 9.85 -22.60 16.43
CA THR A 283 8.60 -22.35 15.70
C THR A 283 8.73 -21.29 14.62
N ILE A 284 7.89 -21.39 13.58
CA ILE A 284 7.58 -20.25 12.70
C ILE A 284 6.33 -19.56 13.27
N GLY A 285 6.44 -18.26 13.55
CA GLY A 285 5.36 -17.43 14.09
C GLY A 285 4.46 -16.84 13.00
N ASP A 286 3.58 -15.91 13.41
CA ASP A 286 2.67 -15.21 12.49
C ASP A 286 3.43 -14.56 11.31
N SER A 287 2.74 -14.39 10.19
CA SER A 287 3.26 -13.75 8.99
C SER A 287 2.41 -12.58 8.52
N THR A 288 2.98 -11.75 7.65
CA THR A 288 2.25 -10.69 6.97
C THR A 288 2.61 -10.66 5.49
N SER A 289 1.66 -10.26 4.65
CA SER A 289 1.79 -10.28 3.20
C SER A 289 1.41 -8.95 2.57
N ILE A 290 2.12 -8.59 1.49
CA ILE A 290 1.76 -7.46 0.63
C ILE A 290 1.87 -7.87 -0.84
N LYS A 291 0.94 -7.37 -1.65
CA LYS A 291 1.03 -7.44 -3.12
C LYS A 291 1.75 -6.20 -3.65
N ALA A 292 2.70 -6.39 -4.55
CA ALA A 292 3.32 -5.29 -5.28
C ALA A 292 3.56 -5.67 -6.73
N LYS A 293 3.46 -4.68 -7.62
CA LYS A 293 3.75 -4.83 -9.04
C LYS A 293 4.98 -4.01 -9.41
N THR A 294 5.98 -4.66 -9.99
CA THR A 294 7.20 -3.99 -10.46
C THR A 294 6.88 -3.00 -11.59
N MET A 295 7.69 -1.96 -11.73
CA MET A 295 7.48 -0.94 -12.75
C MET A 295 7.67 -1.52 -14.16
N LYS A 296 6.87 -1.03 -15.11
CA LYS A 296 7.04 -1.35 -16.53
C LYS A 296 8.22 -0.57 -17.11
N LEU A 297 9.16 -1.27 -17.75
CA LEU A 297 10.26 -0.65 -18.49
C LEU A 297 9.70 0.29 -19.57
N ILE A 298 10.12 1.55 -19.57
CA ILE A 298 9.69 2.57 -20.53
C ILE A 298 10.75 2.82 -21.61
N PRO A 299 10.36 3.00 -22.88
CA PRO A 299 11.30 3.32 -23.96
C PRO A 299 11.88 4.73 -23.81
N VAL A 300 12.98 4.99 -24.51
CA VAL A 300 13.53 6.34 -24.68
C VAL A 300 12.56 7.19 -25.53
N GLN A 301 12.25 8.39 -25.05
CA GLN A 301 11.39 9.36 -25.73
C GLN A 301 12.19 10.49 -26.40
N ASN A 302 11.61 11.07 -27.45
CA ASN A 302 12.20 12.16 -28.24
C ASN A 302 13.63 11.84 -28.73
N LEU A 303 13.83 10.65 -29.28
CA LEU A 303 15.07 10.30 -29.99
C LEU A 303 15.20 11.18 -31.23
N ILE A 304 16.22 12.04 -31.25
CA ILE A 304 16.52 12.97 -32.33
C ILE A 304 17.92 12.67 -32.84
N LEU A 305 18.04 12.46 -34.15
CA LEU A 305 19.31 12.35 -34.85
C LEU A 305 19.52 13.66 -35.62
N GLN A 306 20.62 14.36 -35.34
CA GLN A 306 20.90 15.69 -35.85
C GLN A 306 22.40 15.90 -36.03
N ASN A 307 22.78 17.03 -36.62
CA ASN A 307 24.19 17.43 -36.80
C ASN A 307 25.05 16.31 -37.41
N ALA A 308 24.46 15.58 -38.37
CA ALA A 308 25.18 14.59 -39.16
C ALA A 308 26.30 15.29 -39.93
N THR A 309 27.45 14.63 -40.01
CA THR A 309 28.60 15.05 -40.80
C THR A 309 29.07 13.88 -41.65
N THR A 310 30.26 14.00 -42.26
CA THR A 310 30.90 12.96 -43.06
C THR A 310 31.11 11.63 -42.33
N ASP A 311 31.30 11.68 -41.02
CA ASP A 311 31.80 10.56 -40.22
C ASP A 311 31.22 10.55 -38.80
N THR A 312 30.25 11.43 -38.51
CA THR A 312 29.61 11.54 -37.19
C THR A 312 28.13 11.81 -37.28
N ILE A 313 27.36 11.35 -36.30
CA ILE A 313 25.95 11.70 -36.10
C ILE A 313 25.74 12.04 -34.61
N GLN A 314 25.12 13.18 -34.31
CA GLN A 314 24.73 13.50 -32.94
C GLN A 314 23.35 12.90 -32.65
N VAL A 315 23.30 12.00 -31.68
CA VAL A 315 22.06 11.44 -31.15
C VAL A 315 21.71 12.21 -29.88
N ARG A 316 20.44 12.61 -29.72
CA ARG A 316 19.90 13.27 -28.52
C ARG A 316 18.60 12.58 -28.09
N TRP A 317 18.32 12.57 -26.80
CA TRP A 317 17.08 11.99 -26.26
C TRP A 317 16.65 12.61 -24.94
N THR A 318 15.41 12.37 -24.54
CA THR A 318 14.92 12.73 -23.20
C THR A 318 15.39 11.70 -22.17
N ARG A 319 15.95 12.15 -21.04
CA ARG A 319 16.38 11.26 -19.94
C ARG A 319 15.20 10.44 -19.43
N VAL A 320 15.37 9.12 -19.44
CA VAL A 320 14.43 8.15 -18.88
C VAL A 320 14.60 8.09 -17.36
N ARG A 321 13.52 8.34 -16.61
CA ARG A 321 13.55 8.33 -15.14
C ARG A 321 13.85 6.91 -14.62
N GLY A 322 14.87 6.79 -13.78
CA GLY A 322 15.27 5.51 -13.17
C GLY A 322 16.20 4.65 -14.02
N ALA A 323 16.57 5.07 -15.24
CA ALA A 323 17.58 4.39 -16.03
C ALA A 323 18.99 4.67 -15.46
N SER A 324 19.78 3.62 -15.22
CA SER A 324 21.20 3.67 -14.82
C SER A 324 22.13 3.98 -16.01
N GLY A 325 21.63 3.81 -17.24
CA GLY A 325 22.37 4.09 -18.45
C GLY A 325 21.53 3.93 -19.71
N TYR A 326 22.22 3.93 -20.86
CA TYR A 326 21.63 3.67 -22.17
C TYR A 326 22.61 2.83 -22.99
N ARG A 327 22.13 1.81 -23.70
CA ARG A 327 22.89 1.21 -24.79
C ARG A 327 22.46 1.88 -26.09
N LEU A 328 23.43 2.43 -26.80
CA LEU A 328 23.27 3.01 -28.12
C LEU A 328 23.98 2.10 -29.14
N THR A 329 23.25 1.62 -30.13
CA THR A 329 23.75 0.74 -31.20
C THR A 329 23.50 1.43 -32.54
N TRP A 330 24.44 1.35 -33.48
CA TRP A 330 24.24 1.83 -34.84
C TRP A 330 24.69 0.78 -35.85
N SER A 331 23.91 0.62 -36.90
CA SER A 331 24.19 -0.30 -38.00
C SER A 331 24.01 0.34 -39.36
N SER A 332 24.86 -0.02 -40.33
CA SER A 332 24.65 0.33 -41.74
C SER A 332 23.91 -0.79 -42.48
N SER A 333 23.33 -0.46 -43.63
CA SER A 333 22.77 -1.44 -44.57
C SER A 333 23.79 -2.45 -45.12
N GLU A 334 25.08 -2.15 -44.98
CA GLU A 334 26.21 -2.99 -45.43
C GLU A 334 26.69 -3.98 -44.35
N GLY A 335 26.00 -4.04 -43.20
CA GLY A 335 26.25 -5.03 -42.15
C GLY A 335 27.30 -4.65 -41.10
N TYR A 336 27.84 -3.43 -41.15
CA TYR A 336 28.62 -2.87 -40.04
C TYR A 336 27.68 -2.58 -38.86
N ILE A 337 28.04 -3.03 -37.65
CA ILE A 337 27.29 -2.82 -36.41
C ILE A 337 28.26 -2.51 -35.28
N GLU A 338 28.06 -1.40 -34.58
CA GLU A 338 28.77 -1.05 -33.34
C GLU A 338 27.79 -0.61 -32.26
N ASN A 339 28.22 -0.66 -31.00
CA ASN A 339 27.43 -0.20 -29.86
C ASN A 339 28.31 0.38 -28.74
N VAL A 340 27.68 1.18 -27.89
CA VAL A 340 28.31 1.77 -26.70
C VAL A 340 27.32 1.80 -25.54
N ASN A 341 27.80 1.48 -24.34
CA ASN A 341 27.06 1.67 -23.10
C ASN A 341 27.41 3.04 -22.49
N LEU A 342 26.38 3.84 -22.21
CA LEU A 342 26.47 5.21 -21.73
C LEU A 342 25.88 5.27 -20.31
N GLY A 343 26.49 6.09 -19.45
CA GLY A 343 25.95 6.32 -18.10
C GLY A 343 24.64 7.11 -18.10
N GLU A 344 23.91 7.07 -16.99
CA GLU A 344 22.61 7.74 -16.82
C GLU A 344 22.60 9.25 -17.15
N SER A 345 23.73 9.94 -16.98
CA SER A 345 23.85 11.40 -17.20
C SER A 345 23.82 11.79 -18.68
N TYR A 346 23.99 10.82 -19.60
CA TYR A 346 23.99 11.09 -21.03
C TYR A 346 22.56 11.33 -21.53
N GLN A 347 22.35 12.52 -22.09
CA GLN A 347 21.15 12.91 -22.87
C GLN A 347 21.47 13.11 -24.35
N PHE A 348 22.76 12.98 -24.70
CA PHE A 348 23.25 13.01 -26.07
C PHE A 348 24.54 12.19 -26.19
N TYR A 349 24.83 11.74 -27.40
CA TYR A 349 26.09 11.10 -27.77
C TYR A 349 26.48 11.51 -29.19
N MET A 350 27.78 11.56 -29.46
CA MET A 350 28.29 11.78 -30.82
C MET A 350 28.85 10.44 -31.31
N ILE A 351 28.13 9.78 -32.21
CA ILE A 351 28.67 8.62 -32.92
C ILE A 351 29.76 9.11 -33.86
N GLN A 352 30.87 8.39 -33.97
CA GLN A 352 32.06 8.76 -34.76
C GLN A 352 32.56 7.55 -35.59
N GLY A 353 33.44 7.80 -36.56
CA GLY A 353 34.01 6.74 -37.40
C GLY A 353 33.07 6.19 -38.46
N LEU A 354 31.98 6.92 -38.77
CA LEU A 354 30.97 6.49 -39.74
C LEU A 354 31.47 6.67 -41.18
N HIS A 355 30.93 5.86 -42.09
CA HIS A 355 31.18 5.99 -43.52
C HIS A 355 30.41 7.19 -44.10
N PRO A 356 31.03 8.03 -44.95
CA PRO A 356 30.37 9.15 -45.61
C PRO A 356 29.29 8.72 -46.60
N GLY A 357 28.18 9.47 -46.63
CA GLY A 357 27.08 9.23 -47.55
C GLY A 357 26.32 7.91 -47.32
N SER A 358 26.40 7.31 -46.12
CA SER A 358 25.80 6.02 -45.76
C SER A 358 24.60 6.18 -44.83
N ASP A 359 23.57 5.33 -45.01
CA ASP A 359 22.42 5.27 -44.10
C ASP A 359 22.74 4.42 -42.87
N TYR A 360 22.42 4.96 -41.69
CA TYR A 360 22.58 4.31 -40.40
C TYR A 360 21.23 4.17 -39.69
N THR A 361 20.91 2.94 -39.28
CA THR A 361 19.87 2.65 -38.30
C THR A 361 20.49 2.75 -36.92
N VAL A 362 20.01 3.68 -36.10
CA VAL A 362 20.48 3.87 -34.73
C VAL A 362 19.37 3.46 -33.78
N THR A 363 19.69 2.56 -32.86
CA THR A 363 18.79 2.11 -31.81
C THR A 363 19.33 2.52 -30.45
N ILE A 364 18.44 2.90 -29.55
CA ILE A 364 18.78 3.19 -28.16
C ILE A 364 17.80 2.46 -27.26
N ASN A 365 18.31 1.74 -26.26
CA ASN A 365 17.50 1.21 -25.16
C ASN A 365 18.01 1.79 -23.83
N PRO A 366 17.11 2.18 -22.92
CA PRO A 366 17.52 2.49 -21.55
C PRO A 366 18.00 1.22 -20.85
N ILE A 367 18.84 1.38 -19.84
CA ILE A 367 19.33 0.31 -18.98
C ILE A 367 18.84 0.62 -17.56
N PHE A 368 18.28 -0.36 -16.85
CA PHE A 368 17.74 -0.24 -15.50
C PHE A 368 18.40 -1.28 -14.59
N GLY A 369 19.52 -0.89 -13.95
CA GLY A 369 20.42 -1.86 -13.31
C GLY A 369 21.08 -2.72 -14.39
N ASP A 370 20.81 -4.03 -14.36
CA ASP A 370 21.30 -5.00 -15.34
C ASP A 370 20.26 -5.36 -16.42
N ILE A 371 19.07 -4.73 -16.40
CA ILE A 371 17.98 -5.03 -17.36
C ILE A 371 17.91 -3.98 -18.47
N GLU A 372 17.82 -4.47 -19.71
CA GLU A 372 17.65 -3.65 -20.90
C GLU A 372 16.17 -3.32 -21.16
N GLY A 373 15.87 -2.03 -21.29
CA GLY A 373 14.54 -1.52 -21.61
C GLY A 373 14.14 -1.70 -23.08
N PRO A 374 12.91 -1.28 -23.44
CA PRO A 374 12.45 -1.33 -24.83
C PRO A 374 13.30 -0.45 -25.74
N VAL A 375 13.53 -0.94 -26.96
CA VAL A 375 14.33 -0.27 -27.98
C VAL A 375 13.53 0.85 -28.66
N THR A 376 14.13 2.03 -28.76
CA THR A 376 13.67 3.12 -29.62
C THR A 376 14.62 3.23 -30.82
N THR A 377 14.08 3.27 -32.05
CA THR A 377 14.85 3.31 -33.30
C THR A 377 14.69 4.64 -34.01
N GLY A 378 15.77 5.15 -34.59
CA GLY A 378 15.77 6.23 -35.56
C GLY A 378 16.72 5.93 -36.72
N VAL A 379 16.56 6.64 -37.84
CA VAL A 379 17.41 6.51 -39.02
C VAL A 379 18.00 7.86 -39.39
N ALA A 380 19.27 7.88 -39.80
CA ALA A 380 19.94 9.08 -40.30
C ALA A 380 21.04 8.71 -41.30
N ARG A 381 21.33 9.63 -42.22
CA ARG A 381 22.40 9.50 -43.22
C ARG A 381 23.55 10.43 -42.86
N THR A 382 24.78 9.96 -43.01
CA THR A 382 25.98 10.82 -42.96
C THR A 382 26.07 11.70 -44.20
N CYS A 383 26.77 12.83 -44.09
CA CYS A 383 27.07 13.68 -45.24
C CYS A 383 28.14 13.05 -46.13
N ASP A 384 28.26 13.51 -47.38
CA ASP A 384 29.35 13.13 -48.27
C ASP A 384 30.64 13.90 -47.93
N THR A 385 31.81 13.30 -48.24
CA THR A 385 33.19 13.62 -47.79
C THR A 385 33.69 15.07 -47.79
N ASN A 386 32.92 16.03 -48.30
CA ASN A 386 33.43 17.33 -48.77
C ASN A 386 33.55 18.45 -47.70
N ARG A 387 33.34 18.21 -46.39
CA ARG A 387 33.21 19.31 -45.38
C ARG A 387 33.72 19.07 -43.93
N LYS A 388 35.02 18.84 -43.69
CA LYS A 388 35.65 19.01 -42.33
C LYS A 388 37.05 19.65 -42.36
N LYS A 389 37.43 20.37 -41.29
CA LYS A 389 38.78 20.93 -41.02
C LYS A 389 39.05 20.96 -39.51
N ASN A 390 40.27 20.59 -39.08
CA ASN A 390 40.69 20.55 -37.67
C ASN A 390 41.92 21.44 -37.42
N ALA A 391 42.13 21.92 -36.18
CA ALA A 391 43.32 22.66 -35.76
C ALA A 391 43.70 22.35 -34.29
N LYS A 392 45.00 22.25 -33.99
CA LYS A 392 45.53 21.96 -32.65
C LYS A 392 46.16 23.21 -32.03
N LEU A 393 45.79 23.53 -30.79
CA LEU A 393 46.21 24.74 -30.08
C LEU A 393 47.18 24.36 -28.95
N LEU A 394 48.26 25.13 -28.79
CA LEU A 394 49.38 24.75 -27.90
C LEU A 394 49.43 25.52 -26.57
N SER A 395 48.94 26.76 -26.50
CA SER A 395 48.89 27.54 -25.24
C SER A 395 47.98 28.78 -25.24
N THR A 396 47.13 28.97 -26.26
CA THR A 396 46.41 30.23 -26.49
C THR A 396 44.94 30.17 -26.05
N THR A 397 44.46 31.18 -25.32
CA THR A 397 43.04 31.34 -24.91
C THR A 397 42.16 31.96 -26.00
N ASN A 398 42.71 32.32 -27.15
CA ASN A 398 41.99 32.77 -28.33
C ASN A 398 42.47 32.01 -29.59
N TYR A 399 41.57 31.81 -30.55
CA TYR A 399 41.91 31.26 -31.86
C TYR A 399 40.97 31.80 -32.94
N ASN A 400 41.51 32.17 -34.08
CA ASN A 400 40.77 32.77 -35.18
C ASN A 400 40.55 31.73 -36.29
N LEU A 401 39.33 31.23 -36.42
CA LEU A 401 38.94 30.29 -37.46
C LEU A 401 38.73 31.02 -38.79
N ARG A 402 39.55 30.67 -39.79
CA ARG A 402 39.54 31.26 -41.14
C ARG A 402 39.00 30.27 -42.17
N ASN A 403 38.51 30.78 -43.30
CA ASN A 403 38.03 29.99 -44.44
C ASN A 403 36.87 29.04 -44.07
N LEU A 404 35.90 29.57 -43.30
CA LEU A 404 34.59 28.98 -43.05
C LEU A 404 33.61 29.40 -44.15
N VAL A 405 32.63 28.54 -44.47
CA VAL A 405 31.54 28.83 -45.40
C VAL A 405 30.57 29.81 -44.73
N TYR A 406 29.88 30.62 -45.51
CA TYR A 406 28.92 31.64 -45.07
C TYR A 406 27.51 31.08 -44.81
N ASP A 407 26.69 31.82 -44.05
CA ASP A 407 25.34 31.42 -43.57
C ASP A 407 25.25 30.02 -42.93
N THR A 408 26.38 29.47 -42.53
CA THR A 408 26.51 28.06 -42.19
C THR A 408 26.63 27.95 -40.68
N GLU A 409 25.79 27.15 -40.07
CA GLU A 409 25.87 26.88 -38.64
C GLU A 409 27.08 25.99 -38.35
N TYR A 410 28.09 26.55 -37.67
CA TYR A 410 29.24 25.81 -37.21
C TYR A 410 29.07 25.41 -35.76
N VAL A 411 29.18 24.11 -35.50
CA VAL A 411 29.34 23.58 -34.15
C VAL A 411 30.83 23.61 -33.82
N LEU A 412 31.26 24.63 -33.07
CA LEU A 412 32.63 24.75 -32.59
C LEU A 412 32.78 23.89 -31.34
N SER A 413 33.77 23.00 -31.33
CA SER A 413 34.07 22.12 -30.19
C SER A 413 35.51 22.32 -29.75
N LEU A 414 35.72 22.86 -28.55
CA LEU A 414 37.04 23.09 -27.97
C LEU A 414 37.27 22.11 -26.82
N TYR A 415 38.29 21.26 -26.94
CA TYR A 415 38.68 20.28 -25.91
C TYR A 415 40.04 20.65 -25.32
N VAL A 416 40.18 20.53 -23.99
CA VAL A 416 41.48 20.64 -23.31
C VAL A 416 42.24 19.33 -23.48
N LEU A 417 43.52 19.38 -23.86
CA LEU A 417 44.36 18.19 -24.01
C LEU A 417 45.38 18.08 -22.87
N PHE A 418 45.29 17.01 -22.09
CA PHE A 418 46.27 16.63 -21.07
C PHE A 418 47.18 15.54 -21.66
N GLY A 419 48.18 15.95 -22.44
CA GLY A 419 49.03 15.03 -23.20
C GLY A 419 48.23 14.28 -24.27
N SER A 420 48.05 12.97 -24.09
CA SER A 420 47.21 12.11 -24.96
C SER A 420 45.75 12.02 -24.51
N ILE A 421 45.39 12.58 -23.35
CA ILE A 421 44.05 12.47 -22.76
C ILE A 421 43.23 13.71 -23.13
N VAL A 422 42.03 13.51 -23.66
CA VAL A 422 41.08 14.58 -23.99
C VAL A 422 40.21 14.87 -22.76
N GLY A 423 40.36 16.08 -22.20
CA GLY A 423 39.54 16.58 -21.10
C GLY A 423 38.16 17.07 -21.55
N PRO A 424 37.31 17.54 -20.61
CA PRO A 424 35.97 18.03 -20.93
C PRO A 424 36.05 19.19 -21.94
N GLY A 425 35.24 19.08 -23.00
CA GLY A 425 35.16 20.08 -24.05
C GLY A 425 33.96 21.00 -23.89
N ILE A 426 34.11 22.26 -24.26
CA ILE A 426 33.00 23.19 -24.44
C ILE A 426 32.59 23.20 -25.91
N THR A 427 31.28 23.17 -26.16
CA THR A 427 30.71 23.33 -27.49
C THR A 427 29.93 24.64 -27.57
N ALA A 428 30.12 25.36 -28.67
CA ALA A 428 29.40 26.59 -28.98
C ALA A 428 28.92 26.50 -30.43
N THR A 429 27.63 26.73 -30.66
CA THR A 429 27.13 26.93 -32.02
C THR A 429 27.31 28.38 -32.41
N ALA A 430 27.94 28.61 -33.56
CA ALA A 430 28.12 29.92 -34.15
C ALA A 430 27.78 29.81 -35.63
N ARG A 431 26.67 30.43 -36.03
CA ARG A 431 26.37 30.61 -37.45
C ARG A 431 27.32 31.68 -37.98
N THR A 432 28.14 31.33 -38.98
CA THR A 432 28.80 32.36 -39.77
C THR A 432 27.70 33.22 -40.38
N SER A 433 27.89 34.55 -40.37
CA SER A 433 26.92 35.42 -41.03
C SER A 433 26.72 34.97 -42.48
N PRO A 434 25.50 35.07 -43.04
CA PRO A 434 25.34 35.04 -44.49
C PRO A 434 26.29 36.06 -45.12
N LEU A 435 26.74 35.81 -46.36
CA LEU A 435 27.55 36.79 -47.10
C LEU A 435 26.82 38.12 -47.02
N GLY A 436 27.48 39.09 -46.40
CA GLY A 436 26.85 40.36 -46.12
C GLY A 436 26.38 40.97 -47.44
N TYR A 437 25.09 41.25 -47.49
CA TYR A 437 24.51 42.12 -48.50
C TYR A 437 25.17 43.50 -48.38
N VAL A 438 25.43 44.14 -49.51
CA VAL A 438 26.01 45.49 -49.57
C VAL A 438 25.05 46.51 -48.92
N SER A 439 25.24 46.72 -47.62
CA SER A 439 24.35 47.58 -46.82
C SER A 439 24.55 49.05 -47.16
N ASN A 440 23.46 49.84 -47.05
CA ASN A 440 23.42 51.26 -47.42
C ASN A 440 23.86 51.57 -48.86
N PHE A 441 23.76 50.61 -49.80
CA PHE A 441 23.94 50.90 -51.22
C PHE A 441 22.89 51.92 -51.67
N LYS A 442 23.37 53.08 -52.12
CA LYS A 442 22.56 54.25 -52.46
C LYS A 442 23.19 55.00 -53.62
N ILE A 443 22.33 55.63 -54.40
CA ILE A 443 22.75 56.69 -55.32
C ILE A 443 22.87 57.97 -54.51
N THR A 444 24.02 58.62 -54.53
CA THR A 444 24.27 59.87 -53.80
C THR A 444 23.94 61.10 -54.64
N SER A 445 24.12 61.00 -55.95
CA SER A 445 23.85 62.04 -56.94
C SER A 445 23.75 61.41 -58.33
N TYR A 446 23.07 62.08 -59.26
CA TYR A 446 23.06 61.72 -60.67
C TYR A 446 22.81 62.97 -61.54
N THR A 447 23.23 62.90 -62.79
CA THR A 447 23.05 63.95 -63.80
C THR A 447 22.41 63.34 -65.06
N SER A 448 22.42 64.08 -66.18
CA SER A 448 22.07 63.54 -67.50
C SER A 448 23.12 62.57 -68.06
N THR A 449 24.34 62.55 -67.52
CA THR A 449 25.48 61.77 -68.04
C THR A 449 26.28 61.01 -66.99
N SER A 450 25.89 61.05 -65.71
CA SER A 450 26.60 60.37 -64.63
C SER A 450 25.73 59.94 -63.46
N ILE A 451 26.18 58.93 -62.71
CA ILE A 451 25.57 58.43 -61.46
C ILE A 451 26.69 58.18 -60.44
N ASP A 452 26.55 58.74 -59.24
CA ASP A 452 27.41 58.46 -58.09
C ASP A 452 26.75 57.43 -57.16
N VAL A 453 27.48 56.38 -56.80
CA VAL A 453 27.01 55.33 -55.88
C VAL A 453 27.95 55.12 -54.69
N ALA A 454 27.35 54.98 -53.50
CA ALA A 454 28.05 54.72 -52.25
C ALA A 454 27.38 53.58 -51.46
N TRP A 455 28.17 52.87 -50.64
CA TRP A 455 27.69 51.82 -49.74
C TRP A 455 28.49 51.81 -48.44
N SER A 456 28.08 50.98 -47.49
CA SER A 456 28.83 50.71 -46.26
C SER A 456 29.73 49.48 -46.43
N ALA A 457 30.97 49.61 -45.94
CA ALA A 457 31.91 48.50 -45.90
C ALA A 457 31.39 47.36 -45.00
N ILE A 458 31.62 46.13 -45.44
CA ILE A 458 31.18 44.90 -44.78
C ILE A 458 32.38 44.20 -44.16
N VAL A 459 32.24 43.73 -42.93
CA VAL A 459 33.29 42.96 -42.24
C VAL A 459 33.56 41.65 -43.00
N GLY A 460 34.78 41.50 -43.50
CA GLY A 460 35.25 40.29 -44.19
C GLY A 460 35.16 40.31 -45.73
N ALA A 461 34.55 41.32 -46.35
CA ALA A 461 34.64 41.51 -47.79
C ALA A 461 36.07 41.90 -48.18
N THR A 462 36.67 41.18 -49.14
CA THR A 462 38.03 41.46 -49.63
C THR A 462 38.00 42.47 -50.77
N GLU A 463 36.98 42.41 -51.63
CA GLU A 463 36.80 43.28 -52.79
C GLU A 463 35.30 43.56 -53.03
N TYR A 464 34.98 44.53 -53.90
CA TYR A 464 33.61 44.81 -54.35
C TYR A 464 33.58 44.89 -55.87
N LYS A 465 32.69 44.11 -56.49
CA LYS A 465 32.52 44.09 -57.94
C LYS A 465 31.24 44.82 -58.32
N ILE A 466 31.42 45.94 -59.01
CA ILE A 466 30.35 46.76 -59.58
C ILE A 466 30.27 46.44 -61.05
N SER A 467 29.07 46.23 -61.57
CA SER A 467 28.83 46.14 -63.00
C SER A 467 27.62 46.98 -63.41
N TRP A 468 27.83 47.77 -64.45
CA TRP A 468 26.83 48.45 -65.24
C TRP A 468 27.01 47.98 -66.69
N HIS A 469 25.93 47.92 -67.46
CA HIS A 469 26.04 47.60 -68.89
C HIS A 469 25.98 48.89 -69.72
N PRO A 470 26.89 49.09 -70.69
CA PRO A 470 27.86 48.11 -71.23
C PRO A 470 29.34 48.31 -70.78
N SER A 471 29.80 47.54 -69.76
CA SER A 471 31.22 47.28 -69.38
C SER A 471 32.07 48.46 -68.83
N THR A 472 33.10 48.30 -67.98
CA THR A 472 33.86 47.11 -67.48
C THR A 472 34.44 47.37 -66.07
N ASP A 473 34.78 46.31 -65.31
CA ASP A 473 35.39 46.23 -63.96
C ASP A 473 36.32 47.40 -63.49
N ASN A 474 36.19 47.87 -62.23
CA ASN A 474 37.03 47.44 -61.08
C ASN A 474 36.74 48.16 -59.72
N THR A 475 37.52 47.83 -58.68
CA THR A 475 37.28 47.98 -57.22
C THR A 475 37.55 49.37 -56.58
N VAL A 476 36.52 50.05 -56.04
CA VAL A 476 36.65 51.19 -55.07
C VAL A 476 35.40 51.25 -54.17
N LEU A 477 35.47 51.76 -52.93
CA LEU A 477 34.33 51.95 -51.98
C LEU A 477 33.33 53.07 -52.35
N ASN A 478 33.56 53.77 -53.45
CA ASN A 478 32.71 54.79 -54.08
C ASN A 478 33.03 54.76 -55.57
N TYR A 479 32.03 54.82 -56.44
CA TYR A 479 32.24 54.76 -57.89
C TYR A 479 31.41 55.83 -58.61
N HIS A 480 32.09 56.61 -59.45
CA HIS A 480 31.48 57.57 -60.37
C HIS A 480 31.31 56.89 -61.72
N ILE A 481 30.06 56.71 -62.16
CA ILE A 481 29.75 56.19 -63.49
C ILE A 481 29.51 57.40 -64.39
N ASP A 482 30.29 57.56 -65.45
CA ASP A 482 30.16 58.64 -66.44
C ASP A 482 29.85 58.12 -67.85
N GLY A 483 29.70 59.02 -68.82
CA GLY A 483 29.40 58.68 -70.22
C GLY A 483 27.98 58.18 -70.48
N LEU A 484 27.06 58.31 -69.52
CA LEU A 484 25.69 57.79 -69.63
C LEU A 484 24.81 58.61 -70.58
N HIS A 485 23.79 57.98 -71.18
CA HIS A 485 22.79 58.67 -71.99
C HIS A 485 21.71 59.30 -71.11
N PRO A 486 21.20 60.51 -71.45
CA PRO A 486 20.03 61.10 -70.79
C PRO A 486 18.77 60.27 -71.02
N GLU A 487 17.75 60.44 -70.17
CA GLU A 487 16.43 59.80 -70.32
C GLU A 487 16.47 58.27 -70.52
N THR A 488 17.48 57.62 -69.94
CA THR A 488 17.77 56.18 -70.08
C THR A 488 17.80 55.51 -68.71
N ASP A 489 17.21 54.32 -68.59
CA ASP A 489 17.21 53.54 -67.34
C ASP A 489 18.48 52.69 -67.26
N TYR A 490 19.32 52.98 -66.27
CA TYR A 490 20.52 52.21 -65.97
C TYR A 490 20.32 51.41 -64.69
N THR A 491 20.49 50.09 -64.79
CA THR A 491 20.53 49.20 -63.64
C THR A 491 21.98 48.93 -63.24
N VAL A 492 22.38 49.47 -62.09
CA VAL A 492 23.70 49.30 -61.49
C VAL A 492 23.62 48.15 -60.49
N SER A 493 24.50 47.15 -60.63
CA SER A 493 24.58 46.03 -59.70
C SER A 493 25.91 45.98 -58.96
N ILE A 494 25.87 45.68 -57.66
CA ILE A 494 27.05 45.53 -56.82
C ILE A 494 26.99 44.23 -56.01
N HIS A 495 28.14 43.59 -55.90
CA HIS A 495 28.35 42.34 -55.21
C HIS A 495 29.59 42.49 -54.31
N ALA A 496 29.50 42.05 -53.05
CA ALA A 496 30.67 41.94 -52.20
C ALA A 496 31.40 40.61 -52.48
N VAL A 497 32.71 40.65 -52.65
CA VAL A 497 33.56 39.49 -52.96
C VAL A 497 34.31 39.06 -51.70
N TYR A 498 34.28 37.77 -51.41
CA TYR A 498 34.81 37.17 -50.19
C TYR A 498 35.79 36.04 -50.57
N GLY A 499 37.04 36.40 -50.82
CA GLY A 499 38.02 35.47 -51.43
C GLY A 499 37.57 35.07 -52.84
N ASN A 500 37.36 33.77 -53.07
CA ASN A 500 36.94 33.23 -54.38
C ASN A 500 35.41 33.07 -54.52
N SER A 501 34.60 33.85 -53.79
CA SER A 501 33.14 33.74 -53.82
C SER A 501 32.47 35.11 -53.87
N GLU A 502 31.61 35.30 -54.87
CA GLU A 502 30.80 36.51 -55.02
C GLU A 502 29.51 36.36 -54.18
N GLY A 503 29.16 37.40 -53.41
CA GLY A 503 27.90 37.50 -52.70
C GLY A 503 26.73 37.84 -53.64
N PRO A 504 25.47 37.68 -53.17
CA PRO A 504 24.29 37.95 -54.00
C PRO A 504 24.23 39.42 -54.47
N PRO A 505 23.73 39.68 -55.70
CA PRO A 505 23.58 41.04 -56.23
C PRO A 505 22.70 41.91 -55.34
N ILE A 506 23.07 43.18 -55.19
CA ILE A 506 22.09 44.26 -55.00
C ILE A 506 22.05 45.09 -56.27
N MET A 507 20.84 45.33 -56.77
CA MET A 507 20.58 46.06 -58.00
C MET A 507 19.81 47.34 -57.66
N LEU A 508 20.23 48.48 -58.22
CA LEU A 508 19.48 49.72 -58.22
C LEU A 508 19.26 50.16 -59.67
N SER A 509 18.02 50.44 -60.04
CA SER A 509 17.65 51.03 -61.32
C SER A 509 17.48 52.54 -61.16
N GLN A 510 18.06 53.31 -62.09
CA GLN A 510 18.03 54.77 -62.07
C GLN A 510 17.85 55.32 -63.47
N TYR A 511 16.81 56.13 -63.61
CA TYR A 511 16.56 56.91 -64.83
C TYR A 511 17.41 58.19 -64.81
N THR A 512 18.25 58.40 -65.82
CA THR A 512 19.06 59.62 -65.95
C THR A 512 18.17 60.84 -66.22
N ALA A 513 18.54 61.99 -65.65
CA ALA A 513 17.70 63.19 -65.70
C ALA A 513 17.60 63.77 -67.12
N SER A 514 16.41 64.28 -67.47
CA SER A 514 16.24 65.16 -68.63
C SER A 514 17.03 66.46 -68.42
N THR A 515 17.56 67.05 -69.50
CA THR A 515 18.50 68.18 -69.46
C THR A 515 17.87 69.53 -69.09
N LYS A 516 16.65 69.56 -68.51
CA LYS A 516 15.86 70.78 -68.28
C LYS A 516 15.30 71.01 -66.87
N ASP A 517 15.38 70.04 -65.94
CA ASP A 517 14.77 70.20 -64.60
C ASP A 517 15.79 70.60 -63.52
N ILE A 518 15.79 71.89 -63.16
CA ILE A 518 16.47 72.44 -61.97
C ILE A 518 15.42 72.79 -60.91
N GLU A 519 15.10 71.84 -60.03
CA GLU A 519 14.70 72.06 -58.62
C GLU A 519 14.48 70.70 -57.94
N THR A 520 15.52 70.16 -57.29
CA THR A 520 15.47 68.84 -56.63
C THR A 520 14.95 68.92 -55.20
N ILE A 521 13.93 68.11 -54.86
CA ILE A 521 13.47 67.95 -53.48
C ILE A 521 14.57 67.23 -52.70
N GLN A 522 15.09 67.85 -51.64
CA GLN A 522 16.16 67.26 -50.84
C GLN A 522 15.70 65.93 -50.22
N SER A 523 16.48 64.87 -50.45
CA SER A 523 16.29 63.58 -49.80
C SER A 523 16.54 63.67 -48.30
N VAL A 524 15.97 62.71 -47.56
CA VAL A 524 16.09 62.60 -46.10
C VAL A 524 17.56 62.42 -45.71
N LYS A 525 18.00 63.08 -44.63
CA LYS A 525 19.39 62.98 -44.13
C LYS A 525 19.43 62.28 -42.78
N ASP A 526 20.53 61.60 -42.52
CA ASP A 526 20.82 60.91 -41.25
C ASP A 526 19.74 59.90 -40.80
N LEU A 527 19.10 59.22 -41.77
CA LEU A 527 18.13 58.15 -41.50
C LEU A 527 18.81 56.96 -40.81
N LYS A 528 18.25 56.54 -39.67
CA LYS A 528 18.73 55.41 -38.86
C LYS A 528 17.60 54.74 -38.10
N VAL A 529 17.82 53.49 -37.70
CA VAL A 529 17.02 52.84 -36.65
C VAL A 529 17.63 53.20 -35.30
N ILE A 530 16.82 53.63 -34.35
CA ILE A 530 17.24 54.03 -33.00
C ILE A 530 16.76 53.06 -31.91
N ASP A 531 15.80 52.18 -32.22
CA ASP A 531 15.30 51.14 -31.32
C ASP A 531 14.73 49.96 -32.13
N ILE A 532 14.87 48.74 -31.61
CA ILE A 532 14.44 47.49 -32.25
C ILE A 532 13.73 46.63 -31.21
N GLY A 533 12.43 46.43 -31.39
CA GLY A 533 11.61 45.52 -30.60
C GLY A 533 11.53 44.12 -31.20
N VAL A 534 10.77 43.25 -30.54
CA VAL A 534 10.43 41.91 -31.05
C VAL A 534 9.46 41.96 -32.24
N ASP A 535 8.70 43.05 -32.37
CA ASP A 535 7.60 43.24 -33.32
C ASP A 535 7.61 44.65 -33.96
N SER A 536 8.69 45.40 -33.77
CA SER A 536 8.67 46.85 -34.02
C SER A 536 10.06 47.45 -34.30
N PHE A 537 10.09 48.59 -35.01
CA PHE A 537 11.28 49.41 -35.25
C PHE A 537 10.98 50.87 -34.96
N LYS A 538 11.91 51.60 -34.34
CA LYS A 538 11.84 53.06 -34.22
C LYS A 538 12.88 53.70 -35.13
N LEU A 539 12.42 54.47 -36.10
CA LEU A 539 13.23 55.22 -37.06
C LEU A 539 13.52 56.63 -36.54
N SER A 540 14.62 57.24 -36.97
CA SER A 540 14.90 58.67 -36.79
C SER A 540 15.69 59.23 -37.97
N TRP A 541 15.46 60.50 -38.29
CA TRP A 541 16.15 61.24 -39.35
C TRP A 541 16.25 62.74 -39.01
N LYS A 542 17.08 63.47 -39.77
CA LYS A 542 17.24 64.92 -39.65
C LYS A 542 16.16 65.66 -40.44
N LYS A 543 15.60 66.73 -39.84
CA LYS A 543 14.58 67.58 -40.48
C LYS A 543 15.11 68.20 -41.78
N THR A 544 14.28 68.17 -42.81
CA THR A 544 14.55 68.64 -44.18
C THR A 544 13.81 69.94 -44.40
N ALA A 545 14.49 70.98 -44.89
CA ALA A 545 13.85 72.26 -45.18
C ALA A 545 12.98 72.16 -46.45
N GLY A 546 11.84 72.86 -46.47
CA GLY A 546 10.97 72.98 -47.65
C GLY A 546 10.03 71.81 -47.95
N VAL A 547 9.91 70.82 -47.06
CA VAL A 547 9.05 69.65 -47.25
C VAL A 547 7.71 69.80 -46.52
N SER A 548 6.65 69.22 -47.10
CA SER A 548 5.30 69.12 -46.50
C SER A 548 5.10 67.88 -45.63
N GLY A 549 5.97 66.86 -45.76
CA GLY A 549 5.91 65.64 -44.96
C GLY A 549 6.97 64.62 -45.36
N TYR A 550 6.89 63.43 -44.77
CA TYR A 550 7.73 62.28 -45.12
C TYR A 550 6.87 61.04 -45.35
N ARG A 551 7.13 60.27 -46.40
CA ARG A 551 6.52 58.95 -46.57
C ARG A 551 7.49 57.87 -46.09
N ILE A 552 7.04 57.05 -45.16
CA ILE A 552 7.72 55.83 -44.71
C ILE A 552 7.03 54.65 -45.38
N THR A 553 7.75 53.81 -46.12
CA THR A 553 7.24 52.58 -46.74
C THR A 553 8.06 51.40 -46.23
N TRP A 554 7.41 50.28 -45.87
CA TRP A 554 8.10 49.07 -45.42
C TRP A 554 7.46 47.78 -45.95
N ALA A 555 8.27 46.74 -46.14
CA ALA A 555 7.83 45.42 -46.56
C ALA A 555 8.80 44.33 -46.06
N PRO A 556 8.34 43.06 -45.90
CA PRO A 556 9.23 41.94 -45.64
C PRO A 556 10.32 41.82 -46.71
N PHE A 557 11.56 41.56 -46.28
CA PHE A 557 12.75 41.59 -47.14
C PHE A 557 12.69 40.57 -48.29
N HIS A 558 12.10 39.40 -48.06
CA HIS A 558 11.92 38.35 -49.07
C HIS A 558 10.69 38.55 -49.99
N GLY A 559 10.09 39.75 -49.97
CA GLY A 559 8.86 40.05 -50.68
C GLY A 559 7.62 39.86 -49.80
N GLY A 560 6.63 40.72 -50.00
CA GLY A 560 5.39 40.76 -49.23
C GLY A 560 4.66 42.08 -49.42
N THR A 561 3.51 42.23 -48.77
CA THR A 561 2.67 43.43 -48.91
C THR A 561 3.39 44.68 -48.41
N LYS A 562 3.60 45.66 -49.31
CA LYS A 562 4.14 46.98 -48.93
C LYS A 562 3.12 47.74 -48.10
N LYS A 563 3.48 48.12 -46.88
CA LYS A 563 2.74 49.07 -46.04
C LYS A 563 3.40 50.45 -46.18
N SER A 564 2.62 51.54 -46.09
CA SER A 564 3.19 52.89 -46.05
C SER A 564 2.42 53.81 -45.11
N SER A 565 3.10 54.84 -44.62
CA SER A 565 2.58 55.88 -43.73
C SER A 565 3.12 57.24 -44.19
N LEU A 566 2.31 58.30 -44.10
CA LEU A 566 2.71 59.68 -44.36
C LEU A 566 2.69 60.44 -43.04
N VAL A 567 3.81 61.08 -42.68
CA VAL A 567 3.95 61.85 -41.44
C VAL A 567 4.22 63.32 -41.73
N SER A 568 3.86 64.20 -40.79
CA SER A 568 4.07 65.65 -40.89
C SER A 568 5.56 66.01 -41.04
N SER A 569 5.85 67.15 -41.68
CA SER A 569 7.21 67.68 -41.87
C SER A 569 7.94 68.03 -40.57
N ASP A 570 7.23 68.15 -39.45
CA ASP A 570 7.82 68.30 -38.12
C ASP A 570 8.31 66.98 -37.50
N SER A 571 7.97 65.84 -38.10
CA SER A 571 8.34 64.51 -37.60
C SER A 571 9.80 64.19 -37.93
N THR A 572 10.59 63.84 -36.92
CA THR A 572 12.00 63.39 -37.05
C THR A 572 12.21 61.94 -36.57
N PHE A 573 11.12 61.24 -36.27
CA PHE A 573 11.09 59.84 -35.90
C PHE A 573 9.74 59.21 -36.28
N PHE A 574 9.70 57.88 -36.43
CA PHE A 574 8.47 57.12 -36.62
C PHE A 574 8.64 55.69 -36.09
N THR A 575 7.63 55.16 -35.42
CA THR A 575 7.61 53.76 -34.96
C THR A 575 6.79 52.92 -35.92
N ILE A 576 7.40 51.87 -36.45
CA ILE A 576 6.70 50.80 -37.17
C ILE A 576 6.40 49.70 -36.15
N SER A 577 5.14 49.27 -36.07
CA SER A 577 4.65 48.19 -35.20
C SER A 577 3.98 47.08 -36.02
N ASP A 578 3.50 46.03 -35.35
CA ASP A 578 2.82 44.87 -35.95
C ASP A 578 3.68 44.16 -37.01
N LEU A 579 4.97 43.97 -36.69
CA LEU A 579 5.93 43.22 -37.50
C LEU A 579 6.08 41.80 -36.97
N LEU A 580 6.44 40.88 -37.86
CA LEU A 580 6.76 39.50 -37.49
C LEU A 580 8.08 39.45 -36.71
N GLU A 581 8.17 38.58 -35.71
CA GLU A 581 9.41 38.38 -34.94
C GLU A 581 10.53 37.77 -35.79
N SER A 582 11.79 38.00 -35.39
CA SER A 582 13.01 37.52 -36.07
C SER A 582 13.11 37.82 -37.58
N SER A 583 12.28 38.73 -38.12
CA SER A 583 12.02 38.89 -39.55
C SER A 583 12.67 40.16 -40.10
N ALA A 584 13.26 40.06 -41.29
CA ALA A 584 13.92 41.17 -41.96
C ALA A 584 12.91 41.99 -42.80
N TYR A 585 13.07 43.32 -42.78
CA TYR A 585 12.25 44.28 -43.52
C TYR A 585 13.12 45.29 -44.27
N THR A 586 12.66 45.64 -45.45
CA THR A 586 13.15 46.78 -46.25
C THR A 586 12.31 48.00 -45.91
N ILE A 587 12.95 49.12 -45.60
CA ILE A 587 12.34 50.37 -45.13
C ILE A 587 12.82 51.50 -46.05
N GLN A 588 11.92 52.36 -46.49
CA GLN A 588 12.18 53.50 -47.38
C GLN A 588 11.59 54.77 -46.78
N VAL A 589 12.33 55.88 -46.78
CA VAL A 589 11.82 57.20 -46.37
C VAL A 589 12.10 58.25 -47.45
N SER A 590 11.05 58.85 -48.01
CA SER A 590 11.12 59.96 -48.96
C SER A 590 10.63 61.27 -48.32
N SER A 591 11.24 62.39 -48.71
CA SER A 591 10.73 63.74 -48.45
C SER A 591 9.59 64.04 -49.41
N VAL A 592 8.46 64.57 -48.94
CA VAL A 592 7.29 64.91 -49.78
C VAL A 592 7.12 66.42 -49.82
N ALA A 593 7.17 67.02 -51.01
CA ALA A 593 6.96 68.47 -51.21
C ALA A 593 6.14 68.74 -52.49
N ARG A 594 5.14 69.62 -52.40
CA ARG A 594 4.24 70.00 -53.52
C ARG A 594 3.64 68.81 -54.28
N GLY A 595 3.32 67.72 -53.58
CA GLY A 595 2.76 66.49 -54.17
C GLY A 595 3.75 65.59 -54.92
N ARG A 596 5.04 65.95 -54.95
CA ARG A 596 6.14 65.10 -55.46
C ARG A 596 6.96 64.55 -54.28
N GLU A 597 7.60 63.41 -54.52
CA GLU A 597 8.50 62.76 -53.54
C GLU A 597 9.96 62.90 -53.99
N SER A 598 10.87 63.07 -53.04
CA SER A 598 12.31 62.90 -53.30
C SER A 598 12.64 61.44 -53.57
N SER A 599 13.83 61.18 -54.13
CA SER A 599 14.44 59.85 -54.08
C SER A 599 14.39 59.31 -52.64
N PRO A 600 13.88 58.08 -52.42
CA PRO A 600 13.74 57.51 -51.10
C PRO A 600 15.10 57.05 -50.56
N VAL A 601 15.35 57.30 -49.27
CA VAL A 601 16.49 56.70 -48.57
C VAL A 601 16.08 55.34 -48.05
N LEU A 602 16.82 54.30 -48.45
CA LEU A 602 16.54 52.91 -48.11
C LEU A 602 17.41 52.45 -46.93
N LEU A 603 16.82 51.65 -46.05
CA LEU A 603 17.47 51.01 -44.91
C LEU A 603 16.85 49.60 -44.71
N ASN A 604 17.66 48.64 -44.27
CA ASN A 604 17.19 47.29 -43.94
C ASN A 604 17.38 47.03 -42.44
N ALA A 605 16.40 46.37 -41.80
CA ALA A 605 16.42 46.04 -40.37
C ALA A 605 15.76 44.67 -40.10
N ARG A 606 16.06 44.04 -38.95
CA ARG A 606 15.47 42.77 -38.52
C ARG A 606 14.97 42.88 -37.07
N THR A 607 13.74 42.42 -36.81
CA THR A 607 13.13 42.40 -35.47
C THR A 607 13.84 41.39 -34.55
N LEU A 608 13.77 41.61 -33.24
CA LEU A 608 14.34 40.68 -32.26
C LEU A 608 13.55 39.35 -32.23
N GLY A 609 14.22 38.28 -31.79
CA GLY A 609 13.60 37.00 -31.46
C GLY A 609 13.46 36.83 -29.95
N THR A 610 12.45 36.10 -29.51
CA THR A 610 12.24 35.80 -28.09
C THR A 610 13.16 34.64 -27.62
N ASN A 611 14.16 34.95 -26.80
CA ASN A 611 14.98 33.92 -26.15
C ASN A 611 14.15 33.16 -25.10
N LYS A 612 13.71 31.94 -25.42
CA LYS A 612 13.24 30.99 -24.39
C LYS A 612 14.42 30.48 -23.58
N ILE A 613 14.69 31.15 -22.46
CA ILE A 613 15.55 30.64 -21.40
C ILE A 613 14.78 29.50 -20.70
N THR A 614 15.19 28.26 -20.93
CA THR A 614 14.93 27.14 -20.01
C THR A 614 16.26 26.71 -19.40
N GLY A 615 16.67 27.45 -18.38
CA GLY A 615 17.83 27.13 -17.54
C GLY A 615 17.35 26.97 -16.10
N ASP A 616 17.49 25.77 -15.57
CA ASP A 616 17.34 25.48 -14.15
C ASP A 616 18.68 25.82 -13.48
N GLU A 617 18.71 26.77 -12.54
CA GLU A 617 19.95 27.15 -11.86
C GLU A 617 20.30 26.16 -10.75
N THR A 618 21.36 25.38 -10.94
CA THR A 618 22.06 24.74 -9.81
C THR A 618 23.47 25.31 -9.68
N VAL A 619 23.63 26.20 -8.70
CA VAL A 619 24.90 26.85 -8.35
C VAL A 619 25.86 25.85 -7.70
N LEU A 620 27.04 25.65 -8.31
CA LEU A 620 28.18 25.05 -7.62
C LEU A 620 29.08 26.16 -7.06
N SER A 621 29.08 26.32 -5.73
CA SER A 621 29.92 27.32 -5.05
C SER A 621 31.35 26.79 -4.86
N THR A 622 32.34 27.56 -5.30
CA THR A 622 33.71 27.48 -4.75
C THR A 622 34.10 28.85 -4.20
N LYS A 623 34.77 28.84 -3.05
CA LYS A 623 34.94 29.98 -2.15
C LYS A 623 36.37 30.53 -2.28
N ALA A 624 36.51 31.83 -2.50
CA ALA A 624 37.77 32.56 -2.33
C ALA A 624 37.53 33.86 -1.55
N THR A 625 38.51 34.25 -0.74
CA THR A 625 38.31 35.19 0.39
C THR A 625 38.64 36.64 0.04
N SER A 626 37.97 37.57 0.73
CA SER A 626 38.14 39.05 0.78
C SER A 626 39.52 39.49 1.36
N PRO A 627 39.89 40.80 1.59
CA PRO A 627 39.07 42.01 1.85
C PRO A 627 39.67 43.37 1.31
N PRO A 628 39.60 44.56 1.99
CA PRO A 628 38.53 45.60 2.07
C PRO A 628 39.09 47.05 1.75
N PRO A 629 38.70 48.24 2.35
CA PRO A 629 37.57 48.67 3.23
C PRO A 629 36.89 50.07 3.02
N SER A 630 35.86 50.35 3.87
CA SER A 630 35.22 51.65 4.30
C SER A 630 33.89 52.00 3.59
N ALA A 631 32.66 52.12 4.15
CA ALA A 631 32.08 52.67 5.41
C ALA A 631 31.82 54.23 5.34
N ILE A 632 30.83 54.90 5.98
CA ILE A 632 30.18 54.81 7.33
C ILE A 632 28.75 55.52 7.35
N MET A 633 27.75 55.05 8.17
CA MET A 633 26.51 55.74 8.71
C MET A 633 25.28 56.10 7.77
N PRO A 634 24.03 56.37 8.30
CA PRO A 634 23.19 55.52 9.19
C PRO A 634 21.63 55.60 8.97
N SER A 635 20.84 54.82 9.76
CA SER A 635 19.57 55.18 10.46
C SER A 635 18.43 54.11 10.45
N LEU A 636 17.38 54.32 11.27
CA LEU A 636 16.45 53.30 11.80
C LEU A 636 14.98 53.37 11.30
N HIS A 637 14.26 52.25 11.50
CA HIS A 637 12.84 52.07 11.86
C HIS A 637 11.66 52.31 10.87
N ALA A 638 11.05 51.18 10.47
CA ALA A 638 9.67 50.72 10.76
C ALA A 638 8.40 51.50 10.31
N SER A 639 7.60 50.80 9.48
CA SER A 639 6.13 50.56 9.52
C SER A 639 5.11 51.71 9.66
N LEU A 640 4.09 51.73 8.78
CA LEU A 640 2.66 51.38 9.04
C LEU A 640 1.82 51.52 7.72
N VAL A 641 0.94 50.56 7.37
CA VAL A 641 -0.56 50.61 7.45
C VAL A 641 -1.20 51.71 6.56
N THR A 642 -2.16 51.46 5.65
CA THR A 642 -3.56 51.07 5.93
C THR A 642 -4.30 50.53 4.67
N ARG A 643 -5.34 49.71 4.86
CA ARG A 643 -6.33 49.31 3.82
C ARG A 643 -7.36 50.41 3.54
N ALA A 644 -7.98 50.38 2.34
CA ALA A 644 -9.15 51.18 1.99
C ALA A 644 -10.43 50.34 1.79
N ALA A 645 -11.57 51.02 1.89
CA ALA A 645 -12.98 50.57 1.88
C ALA A 645 -13.51 50.36 0.43
N VAL A 646 -14.76 49.96 0.07
CA VAL A 646 -15.99 49.40 0.71
C VAL A 646 -16.97 48.95 -0.42
N ALA A 647 -18.11 48.30 -0.08
CA ALA A 647 -19.35 48.16 -0.89
C ALA A 647 -19.41 47.14 -2.07
N THR A 648 -20.54 46.51 -2.46
CA THR A 648 -21.90 46.35 -1.86
C THR A 648 -22.72 45.22 -2.55
N VAL A 649 -23.43 44.40 -1.74
CA VAL A 649 -24.85 43.95 -1.85
C VAL A 649 -25.40 43.34 -3.17
N LYS A 650 -25.94 42.10 -3.06
CA LYS A 650 -27.29 41.54 -3.42
C LYS A 650 -27.12 40.02 -3.74
N ARG A 651 -28.00 39.04 -3.53
CA ARG A 651 -29.36 38.82 -2.95
C ARG A 651 -29.46 37.28 -2.69
N LYS A 652 -30.38 36.65 -1.93
CA LYS A 652 -31.53 37.03 -1.09
C LYS A 652 -31.77 35.90 -0.02
N VAL A 653 -32.31 36.25 1.15
CA VAL A 653 -32.82 35.41 2.28
C VAL A 653 -34.38 35.31 2.13
N PRO A 654 -35.17 34.29 2.58
CA PRO A 654 -35.25 33.81 3.99
C PRO A 654 -35.36 32.27 4.18
N THR A 655 -35.15 31.66 5.37
CA THR A 655 -35.76 31.82 6.73
C THR A 655 -37.27 31.54 6.73
N THR A 656 -37.94 30.89 7.70
CA THR A 656 -37.70 30.55 9.13
C THR A 656 -38.61 29.30 9.43
N THR A 657 -38.27 28.35 10.31
CA THR A 657 -38.85 28.16 11.69
C THR A 657 -40.39 28.41 11.76
N GLU A 658 -41.26 27.62 12.40
CA GLU A 658 -41.14 26.84 13.65
C GLU A 658 -42.38 25.93 13.91
N ALA A 659 -42.35 25.20 15.03
CA ALA A 659 -43.49 24.81 15.87
C ALA A 659 -44.35 23.58 15.51
N ALA A 660 -44.81 22.92 16.58
CA ALA A 660 -45.65 21.73 16.58
C ALA A 660 -47.08 22.06 17.06
N SER A 661 -48.05 21.19 16.78
CA SER A 661 -48.98 20.70 17.82
C SER A 661 -49.80 19.48 17.37
N THR A 662 -50.37 18.82 18.37
CA THR A 662 -51.15 17.58 18.35
C THR A 662 -52.57 17.71 17.79
N LEU A 663 -53.15 16.58 17.36
CA LEU A 663 -54.52 16.23 17.74
C LEU A 663 -54.73 14.70 17.80
N LYS A 664 -55.51 14.25 18.79
CA LYS A 664 -55.86 12.84 19.03
C LYS A 664 -57.19 12.49 18.35
N SER A 665 -57.45 11.20 18.13
CA SER A 665 -58.81 10.67 18.16
C SER A 665 -58.87 9.38 18.98
N THR A 666 -59.96 9.22 19.72
CA THR A 666 -60.28 8.09 20.63
C THR A 666 -61.66 7.61 20.15
N THR A 667 -62.01 6.33 20.02
CA THR A 667 -62.44 5.44 21.13
C THR A 667 -63.10 4.22 20.48
N MET A 668 -62.93 3.00 21.03
CA MET A 668 -64.04 2.10 21.41
C MET A 668 -63.54 0.71 21.83
N ARG A 669 -64.14 0.20 22.91
CA ARG A 669 -64.03 -1.17 23.42
C ARG A 669 -65.42 -1.65 23.77
N PRO A 670 -65.80 -2.88 23.41
CA PRO A 670 -66.77 -3.66 24.18
C PRO A 670 -66.14 -4.88 24.86
N THR A 671 -66.56 -5.03 26.10
CA THR A 671 -66.79 -6.20 26.97
C THR A 671 -66.44 -7.64 26.53
N SER A 672 -66.15 -8.45 27.55
CA SER A 672 -65.69 -9.85 27.59
C SER A 672 -66.66 -10.95 27.17
N ILE A 673 -66.11 -12.08 26.70
CA ILE A 673 -66.62 -13.44 26.93
C ILE A 673 -65.45 -14.33 27.41
N SER A 674 -65.71 -15.23 28.36
CA SER A 674 -64.72 -16.19 28.87
C SER A 674 -64.69 -17.48 28.05
N THR A 675 -63.50 -18.02 27.81
CA THR A 675 -63.32 -19.44 27.46
C THR A 675 -62.08 -19.99 28.14
N THR A 676 -62.27 -21.05 28.92
CA THR A 676 -61.23 -21.82 29.61
C THR A 676 -60.45 -22.71 28.65
N THR A 677 -59.12 -22.60 28.65
CA THR A 677 -58.22 -23.62 28.09
C THR A 677 -56.94 -23.74 28.91
N THR A 678 -56.89 -24.80 29.70
CA THR A 678 -55.72 -25.64 30.03
C THR A 678 -54.34 -24.98 30.10
N SER A 679 -53.85 -24.74 31.32
CA SER A 679 -52.45 -24.36 31.57
C SER A 679 -51.48 -25.50 31.24
N VAL A 680 -50.70 -25.33 30.17
CA VAL A 680 -49.49 -26.12 29.89
C VAL A 680 -48.37 -25.66 30.84
N PRO A 681 -47.43 -26.54 31.28
CA PRO A 681 -46.42 -26.17 32.27
C PRO A 681 -45.53 -25.02 31.80
N SER A 682 -45.27 -24.07 32.71
CA SER A 682 -44.31 -22.99 32.50
C SER A 682 -42.90 -23.52 32.31
N THR A 683 -42.16 -22.89 31.39
CA THR A 683 -40.72 -23.07 31.19
C THR A 683 -39.94 -22.95 32.51
N PRO A 684 -38.87 -23.75 32.72
CA PRO A 684 -38.08 -23.68 33.94
C PRO A 684 -37.35 -22.33 34.05
N GLU A 685 -37.58 -21.62 35.16
CA GLU A 685 -36.81 -20.43 35.54
C GLU A 685 -35.35 -20.79 35.88
N PRO A 686 -34.42 -19.81 35.86
CA PRO A 686 -33.05 -20.05 36.32
C PRO A 686 -33.03 -20.55 37.77
N PHE A 687 -32.46 -21.74 37.98
CA PHE A 687 -32.55 -22.55 39.21
C PHE A 687 -32.08 -21.90 40.52
N CYS A 688 -31.35 -20.77 40.43
CA CYS A 688 -31.00 -19.93 41.57
C CYS A 688 -31.40 -18.48 41.23
N GLY A 689 -32.17 -17.83 42.11
CA GLY A 689 -32.41 -16.38 42.03
C GLY A 689 -31.13 -15.56 42.24
N LYS A 690 -31.22 -14.23 42.17
CA LYS A 690 -30.08 -13.30 42.39
C LYS A 690 -29.62 -13.23 43.87
N VAL A 691 -29.30 -14.38 44.47
CA VAL A 691 -28.87 -14.50 45.86
C VAL A 691 -27.35 -14.70 45.92
N LYS A 692 -26.70 -14.07 46.90
CA LYS A 692 -25.25 -14.23 47.15
C LYS A 692 -25.05 -15.19 48.32
N ALA A 693 -24.05 -16.06 48.21
CA ALA A 693 -23.61 -17.00 49.25
C ALA A 693 -22.10 -17.24 49.14
N ASP A 694 -21.47 -17.65 50.24
CA ASP A 694 -20.10 -18.16 50.25
C ASP A 694 -20.17 -19.69 50.34
N ILE A 695 -19.61 -20.36 49.35
CA ILE A 695 -19.63 -21.82 49.24
C ILE A 695 -18.18 -22.29 49.21
N VAL A 696 -17.87 -23.33 49.97
CA VAL A 696 -16.56 -23.99 49.99
C VAL A 696 -16.80 -25.49 49.82
N PHE A 697 -16.24 -26.09 48.77
CA PHE A 697 -16.20 -27.54 48.64
C PHE A 697 -14.99 -28.10 49.39
N LEU A 698 -15.18 -29.18 50.16
CA LEU A 698 -14.13 -29.96 50.81
C LEU A 698 -14.06 -31.31 50.11
N VAL A 699 -12.94 -31.59 49.46
CA VAL A 699 -12.82 -32.69 48.50
C VAL A 699 -11.77 -33.68 48.95
N ASP A 700 -12.20 -34.93 49.11
CA ASP A 700 -11.32 -36.05 49.39
C ASP A 700 -10.39 -36.36 48.21
N GLU A 701 -9.14 -36.63 48.54
CA GLU A 701 -8.05 -37.02 47.66
C GLU A 701 -7.31 -38.25 48.23
N SER A 702 -7.96 -39.02 49.11
CA SER A 702 -7.38 -40.23 49.66
C SER A 702 -7.03 -41.27 48.59
N SER A 703 -6.03 -42.10 48.88
CA SER A 703 -5.46 -43.08 47.95
C SER A 703 -6.47 -44.13 47.44
N SER A 704 -7.64 -44.26 48.07
CA SER A 704 -8.78 -45.07 47.64
C SER A 704 -9.42 -44.57 46.33
N ILE A 705 -9.40 -43.26 46.10
CA ILE A 705 -10.03 -42.61 44.95
C ILE A 705 -9.23 -42.92 43.69
N GLY A 706 -7.93 -42.60 43.71
CA GLY A 706 -7.04 -42.72 42.54
C GLY A 706 -7.26 -41.61 41.50
N SER A 707 -6.20 -41.25 40.77
CA SER A 707 -6.20 -40.08 39.86
C SER A 707 -7.38 -40.04 38.89
N ASN A 708 -7.75 -41.17 38.27
CA ASN A 708 -8.83 -41.22 37.28
C ASN A 708 -10.21 -40.87 37.89
N ASN A 709 -10.51 -41.34 39.11
CA ASN A 709 -11.76 -40.98 39.78
C ASN A 709 -11.69 -39.56 40.36
N PHE A 710 -10.51 -39.09 40.74
CA PHE A 710 -10.31 -37.70 41.15
C PHE A 710 -10.50 -36.72 39.98
N ASP A 711 -10.16 -37.09 38.75
CA ASP A 711 -10.47 -36.31 37.55
C ASP A 711 -11.99 -36.27 37.26
N LYS A 712 -12.73 -37.36 37.54
CA LYS A 712 -14.21 -37.36 37.54
C LYS A 712 -14.78 -36.47 38.65
N LEU A 713 -14.16 -36.48 39.84
CA LEU A 713 -14.53 -35.62 40.96
C LEU A 713 -14.33 -34.13 40.62
N LYS A 714 -13.16 -33.76 40.05
CA LYS A 714 -12.94 -32.42 39.46
C LYS A 714 -13.98 -32.08 38.39
N SER A 715 -14.42 -33.06 37.60
CA SER A 715 -15.45 -32.88 36.58
C SER A 715 -16.85 -32.60 37.13
N PHE A 716 -17.20 -33.20 38.28
CA PHE A 716 -18.39 -32.83 39.06
C PHE A 716 -18.27 -31.42 39.66
N LEU A 717 -17.09 -31.08 40.18
CA LEU A 717 -16.80 -29.76 40.75
C LEU A 717 -16.81 -28.62 39.71
N PHE A 718 -16.53 -28.86 38.42
CA PHE A 718 -16.69 -27.83 37.38
C PHE A 718 -18.13 -27.29 37.23
N ARG A 719 -19.11 -27.93 37.88
CA ARG A 719 -20.52 -27.53 37.81
C ARG A 719 -20.99 -26.70 39.01
N VAL A 720 -20.19 -26.59 40.08
CA VAL A 720 -20.56 -25.85 41.30
C VAL A 720 -19.35 -25.08 41.89
N ILE A 721 -19.58 -24.02 42.68
CA ILE A 721 -18.60 -22.93 42.85
C ILE A 721 -17.68 -23.09 44.09
N ALA A 722 -16.35 -23.02 43.84
CA ALA A 722 -15.18 -22.85 44.75
C ALA A 722 -14.74 -24.06 45.62
N VAL A 723 -13.45 -24.43 45.57
CA VAL A 723 -12.99 -25.77 45.99
C VAL A 723 -11.70 -25.77 46.82
N VAL A 724 -11.66 -26.62 47.85
CA VAL A 724 -10.52 -26.97 48.71
C VAL A 724 -10.39 -28.50 48.76
N HIS A 725 -9.17 -29.03 48.63
CA HIS A 725 -8.89 -30.47 48.55
C HIS A 725 -8.07 -30.96 49.76
N TYR A 726 -8.16 -32.25 50.12
CA TYR A 726 -7.41 -32.84 51.23
C TYR A 726 -6.90 -34.26 50.97
N SER A 727 -5.68 -34.54 51.42
CA SER A 727 -5.23 -35.91 51.73
C SER A 727 -4.66 -35.97 53.16
N ASP A 728 -3.34 -35.91 53.36
CA ASP A 728 -2.71 -35.96 54.70
C ASP A 728 -2.62 -34.59 55.40
N GLU A 729 -2.36 -33.53 54.64
CA GLU A 729 -2.43 -32.13 55.08
C GLU A 729 -3.44 -31.38 54.19
N PRO A 730 -4.47 -30.73 54.75
CA PRO A 730 -5.42 -29.95 53.96
C PRO A 730 -4.74 -28.70 53.38
N ARG A 731 -5.01 -28.42 52.09
CA ARG A 731 -4.37 -27.31 51.36
C ARG A 731 -5.44 -26.44 50.69
N THR A 732 -5.30 -25.12 50.87
CA THR A 732 -6.14 -24.14 50.17
C THR A 732 -5.56 -23.90 48.78
N GLU A 733 -6.21 -24.43 47.74
CA GLU A 733 -5.85 -24.16 46.34
C GLU A 733 -6.09 -22.69 45.96
N PHE A 734 -7.18 -22.09 46.47
CA PHE A 734 -7.45 -20.65 46.39
C PHE A 734 -8.51 -20.20 47.42
N PRO A 735 -8.36 -19.02 48.06
CA PRO A 735 -9.39 -18.42 48.92
C PRO A 735 -10.54 -17.79 48.11
N LEU A 736 -11.65 -17.49 48.80
CA LEU A 736 -12.91 -16.97 48.21
C LEU A 736 -12.75 -15.62 47.49
N ASN A 737 -11.68 -14.87 47.78
CA ASN A 737 -11.36 -13.58 47.16
C ASN A 737 -10.31 -13.65 46.02
N GLN A 738 -9.69 -14.81 45.73
CA GLN A 738 -8.62 -14.89 44.70
C GLN A 738 -9.16 -14.77 43.27
N TYR A 739 -10.40 -15.23 43.03
CA TYR A 739 -11.01 -15.22 41.70
C TYR A 739 -12.40 -14.56 41.74
N HIS A 740 -12.68 -13.73 40.74
CA HIS A 740 -13.92 -12.94 40.67
C HIS A 740 -14.85 -13.34 39.52
N ASP A 741 -14.40 -14.24 38.64
CA ASP A 741 -15.13 -14.76 37.50
C ASP A 741 -15.14 -16.30 37.49
N ARG A 742 -16.19 -16.86 36.86
CA ARG A 742 -16.39 -18.31 36.75
C ARG A 742 -15.23 -19.01 36.03
N ASN A 743 -14.66 -18.40 35.00
CA ASN A 743 -13.70 -19.06 34.12
C ASN A 743 -12.29 -19.16 34.75
N SER A 744 -11.93 -18.23 35.64
CA SER A 744 -10.73 -18.35 36.47
C SER A 744 -10.87 -19.44 37.53
N ILE A 745 -12.02 -19.55 38.19
CA ILE A 745 -12.32 -20.65 39.12
C ILE A 745 -12.24 -22.01 38.42
N LEU A 746 -12.87 -22.16 37.24
CA LEU A 746 -12.81 -23.40 36.47
C LEU A 746 -11.39 -23.78 36.04
N ARG A 747 -10.55 -22.80 35.68
CA ARG A 747 -9.13 -23.04 35.36
C ARG A 747 -8.32 -23.47 36.59
N ALA A 748 -8.55 -22.87 37.75
CA ALA A 748 -7.90 -23.26 38.99
C ALA A 748 -8.25 -24.70 39.38
N ILE A 749 -9.54 -25.07 39.34
CA ILE A 749 -9.99 -26.46 39.62
C ILE A 749 -9.38 -27.46 38.62
N ARG A 750 -9.20 -27.09 37.34
CA ARG A 750 -8.50 -27.95 36.34
C ARG A 750 -7.03 -28.16 36.68
N GLY A 751 -6.38 -27.20 37.34
CA GLY A 751 -4.97 -27.25 37.72
C GLY A 751 -4.65 -28.11 38.95
N VAL A 752 -5.66 -28.51 39.74
CA VAL A 752 -5.45 -29.29 40.97
C VAL A 752 -4.92 -30.68 40.64
N LYS A 753 -3.75 -31.00 41.21
CA LYS A 753 -3.01 -32.25 40.98
C LYS A 753 -3.30 -33.26 42.08
N TYR A 754 -3.60 -34.50 41.67
CA TYR A 754 -3.82 -35.61 42.58
C TYR A 754 -2.59 -35.90 43.45
N GLY A 755 -2.67 -35.63 44.75
CA GLY A 755 -1.64 -35.93 45.75
C GLY A 755 -1.67 -37.36 46.30
N GLY A 756 -2.86 -37.90 46.59
CA GLY A 756 -3.01 -39.16 47.34
C GLY A 756 -2.69 -39.01 48.83
N GLY A 757 -3.23 -39.90 49.68
CA GLY A 757 -2.99 -39.88 51.14
C GLY A 757 -4.12 -40.54 51.94
N ASN A 758 -4.26 -40.17 53.22
CA ASN A 758 -5.28 -40.72 54.11
C ASN A 758 -6.59 -39.91 54.11
N THR A 759 -7.70 -40.56 54.45
CA THR A 759 -9.01 -39.90 54.61
C THR A 759 -9.08 -39.17 55.97
N LYS A 760 -8.57 -37.94 56.07
CA LYS A 760 -8.59 -37.12 57.31
C LYS A 760 -9.66 -36.01 57.30
N THR A 761 -10.91 -36.44 57.14
CA THR A 761 -12.10 -35.57 57.01
C THR A 761 -12.26 -34.60 58.19
N GLY A 762 -11.98 -35.02 59.42
CA GLY A 762 -12.11 -34.16 60.61
C GLY A 762 -11.13 -33.00 60.59
N ARG A 763 -9.85 -33.30 60.31
CA ARG A 763 -8.80 -32.30 60.06
C ARG A 763 -9.16 -31.37 58.91
N GLY A 764 -9.71 -31.89 57.81
CA GLY A 764 -10.15 -31.12 56.64
C GLY A 764 -11.22 -30.08 56.99
N ILE A 765 -12.30 -30.50 57.67
CA ILE A 765 -13.35 -29.57 58.15
C ILE A 765 -12.73 -28.53 59.09
N GLY A 766 -11.94 -28.96 60.07
CA GLY A 766 -11.32 -28.06 61.04
C GLY A 766 -10.34 -27.03 60.42
N TYR A 767 -9.72 -27.34 59.29
CA TYR A 767 -8.87 -26.43 58.54
C TYR A 767 -9.68 -25.40 57.75
N ILE A 768 -10.72 -25.82 57.01
CA ILE A 768 -11.60 -24.91 56.26
C ILE A 768 -12.25 -23.84 57.17
N LEU A 769 -12.61 -24.21 58.40
CA LEU A 769 -13.14 -23.27 59.39
C LEU A 769 -12.11 -22.22 59.84
N ARG A 770 -10.82 -22.56 59.87
CA ARG A 770 -9.74 -21.66 60.30
C ARG A 770 -9.13 -20.82 59.17
N GLU A 771 -9.06 -21.37 57.95
CA GLU A 771 -8.34 -20.73 56.83
C GLU A 771 -9.28 -20.19 55.74
N SER A 772 -10.36 -20.91 55.42
CA SER A 772 -11.24 -20.56 54.27
C SER A 772 -12.44 -19.70 54.68
N PHE A 773 -13.09 -20.02 55.81
CA PHE A 773 -14.17 -19.21 56.38
C PHE A 773 -13.63 -18.07 57.25
N GLN A 774 -12.77 -17.23 56.67
CA GLN A 774 -12.19 -16.06 57.32
C GLN A 774 -12.46 -14.78 56.52
N PRO A 775 -12.64 -13.61 57.18
CA PRO A 775 -12.78 -12.33 56.47
C PRO A 775 -11.58 -12.01 55.56
N SER A 776 -10.36 -12.36 56.00
CA SER A 776 -9.12 -12.23 55.24
C SER A 776 -9.11 -13.10 53.96
N ALA A 777 -9.75 -14.27 54.00
CA ALA A 777 -9.91 -15.18 52.86
C ALA A 777 -11.13 -14.84 51.98
N GLY A 778 -11.83 -13.73 52.25
CA GLY A 778 -12.96 -13.26 51.44
C GLY A 778 -14.36 -13.61 51.96
N MET A 779 -14.49 -14.21 53.15
CA MET A 779 -15.79 -14.54 53.73
C MET A 779 -16.62 -13.28 54.06
N ARG A 780 -17.87 -13.25 53.57
CA ARG A 780 -18.79 -12.10 53.64
C ARG A 780 -19.84 -12.32 54.73
N GLN A 781 -19.67 -11.68 55.89
CA GLN A 781 -20.57 -11.74 57.07
C GLN A 781 -22.09 -11.65 56.78
N ASN A 782 -22.47 -10.99 55.68
CA ASN A 782 -23.86 -10.73 55.30
C ASN A 782 -24.50 -11.76 54.35
N VAL A 783 -23.82 -12.86 53.97
CA VAL A 783 -24.37 -13.92 53.10
C VAL A 783 -24.45 -15.28 53.83
N PRO A 784 -25.23 -16.26 53.35
CA PRO A 784 -25.17 -17.64 53.85
C PRO A 784 -23.80 -18.29 53.56
N HIS A 785 -23.27 -19.02 54.52
CA HIS A 785 -22.03 -19.80 54.40
C HIS A 785 -22.37 -21.29 54.27
N MET A 786 -21.75 -21.98 53.32
CA MET A 786 -22.05 -23.38 53.00
C MET A 786 -20.77 -24.19 52.73
N LEU A 787 -20.69 -25.36 53.36
CA LEU A 787 -19.63 -26.35 53.17
C LEU A 787 -20.21 -27.55 52.43
N VAL A 788 -19.61 -27.97 51.32
CA VAL A 788 -19.99 -29.19 50.59
C VAL A 788 -18.85 -30.20 50.67
N LEU A 789 -19.00 -31.21 51.52
CA LEU A 789 -18.05 -32.31 51.63
C LEU A 789 -18.30 -33.36 50.55
N ILE A 790 -17.23 -33.88 49.93
CA ILE A 790 -17.25 -35.03 49.02
C ILE A 790 -16.20 -36.04 49.51
N THR A 791 -16.58 -37.31 49.73
CA THR A 791 -15.67 -38.40 50.18
C THR A 791 -16.13 -39.77 49.64
N ASP A 792 -15.17 -40.69 49.47
CA ASP A 792 -15.41 -42.05 48.94
C ASP A 792 -15.39 -43.16 49.99
N GLY A 793 -15.10 -42.82 51.25
CA GLY A 793 -14.81 -43.78 52.31
C GLY A 793 -15.14 -43.29 53.71
N LYS A 794 -14.40 -43.79 54.69
CA LYS A 794 -14.55 -43.49 56.12
C LYS A 794 -13.34 -42.71 56.61
N ALA A 795 -13.58 -41.64 57.35
CA ALA A 795 -12.54 -40.87 58.00
C ALA A 795 -11.74 -41.72 59.00
N GLN A 796 -10.44 -41.45 59.01
CA GLN A 796 -9.50 -42.02 59.96
C GLN A 796 -9.21 -41.05 61.13
N ASP A 797 -10.11 -40.09 61.38
CA ASP A 797 -10.10 -39.15 62.50
C ASP A 797 -11.54 -38.74 62.89
N ASP A 798 -11.72 -38.15 64.08
CA ASP A 798 -13.07 -37.83 64.57
C ASP A 798 -13.62 -36.55 63.90
N VAL A 799 -14.60 -36.75 63.03
CA VAL A 799 -15.34 -35.70 62.32
C VAL A 799 -16.30 -34.91 63.22
N SER A 800 -16.68 -35.46 64.38
CA SER A 800 -17.79 -34.93 65.19
C SER A 800 -17.49 -33.58 65.86
N PRO A 801 -16.30 -33.35 66.48
CA PRO A 801 -15.93 -32.04 67.02
C PRO A 801 -15.90 -30.92 65.97
N PRO A 802 -15.18 -31.04 64.83
CA PRO A 802 -15.14 -29.97 63.83
C PRO A 802 -16.49 -29.74 63.13
N ALA A 803 -17.30 -30.79 62.92
CA ALA A 803 -18.68 -30.63 62.42
C ALA A 803 -19.55 -29.81 63.39
N ARG A 804 -19.50 -30.09 64.71
CA ARG A 804 -20.22 -29.28 65.72
C ARG A 804 -19.78 -27.81 65.70
N VAL A 805 -18.50 -27.53 65.47
CA VAL A 805 -18.00 -26.14 65.35
C VAL A 805 -18.52 -25.48 64.07
N ALA A 806 -18.55 -26.17 62.93
CA ALA A 806 -19.14 -25.65 61.69
C ALA A 806 -20.62 -25.25 61.89
N HIS A 807 -21.41 -26.11 62.52
CA HIS A 807 -22.82 -25.85 62.83
C HIS A 807 -23.00 -24.68 63.81
N ALA A 808 -22.16 -24.58 64.84
CA ALA A 808 -22.18 -23.48 65.81
C ALA A 808 -21.80 -22.13 65.17
N LEU A 809 -20.96 -22.13 64.13
CA LEU A 809 -20.63 -20.97 63.30
C LEU A 809 -21.73 -20.67 62.25
N GLY A 810 -22.81 -21.44 62.20
CA GLY A 810 -23.96 -21.22 61.31
C GLY A 810 -23.70 -21.61 59.85
N ILE A 811 -22.63 -22.36 59.58
CA ILE A 811 -22.26 -22.88 58.25
C ILE A 811 -23.15 -24.09 57.94
N HIS A 812 -23.81 -24.07 56.78
CA HIS A 812 -24.61 -25.21 56.33
C HIS A 812 -23.72 -26.28 55.71
N VAL A 813 -23.74 -27.49 56.27
CA VAL A 813 -22.96 -28.60 55.72
C VAL A 813 -23.85 -29.51 54.87
N LEU A 814 -23.45 -29.71 53.61
CA LEU A 814 -23.95 -30.74 52.71
C LEU A 814 -22.86 -31.81 52.57
N ALA A 815 -23.25 -33.08 52.42
CA ALA A 815 -22.33 -34.20 52.27
C ALA A 815 -22.67 -35.02 51.03
N VAL A 816 -21.66 -35.40 50.26
CA VAL A 816 -21.75 -36.25 49.07
C VAL A 816 -20.89 -37.49 49.32
N GLY A 817 -21.55 -38.63 49.52
CA GLY A 817 -20.90 -39.93 49.57
C GLY A 817 -20.78 -40.52 48.18
N VAL A 818 -19.63 -41.14 47.88
CA VAL A 818 -19.36 -41.81 46.61
C VAL A 818 -18.91 -43.25 46.88
N ALA A 819 -19.27 -44.20 46.03
CA ALA A 819 -18.78 -45.59 46.03
C ALA A 819 -18.96 -46.36 47.36
N ASN A 820 -18.06 -46.20 48.33
CA ASN A 820 -18.02 -46.92 49.61
C ASN A 820 -18.17 -46.00 50.85
N ALA A 821 -18.64 -44.76 50.66
CA ALA A 821 -18.73 -43.76 51.72
C ALA A 821 -19.59 -44.21 52.93
N ASP A 822 -19.10 -43.94 54.15
CA ASP A 822 -19.77 -44.35 55.39
C ASP A 822 -20.94 -43.42 55.75
N ILE A 823 -22.17 -43.88 55.49
CA ILE A 823 -23.42 -43.14 55.76
C ILE A 823 -23.56 -42.76 57.25
N GLU A 824 -23.12 -43.60 58.19
CA GLU A 824 -23.19 -43.28 59.63
C GLU A 824 -22.13 -42.25 60.06
N GLU A 825 -21.10 -42.04 59.25
CA GLU A 825 -20.18 -40.92 59.39
C GLU A 825 -20.74 -39.63 58.79
N LEU A 826 -21.29 -39.68 57.57
CA LEU A 826 -21.89 -38.49 56.93
C LEU A 826 -23.03 -37.91 57.79
N LYS A 827 -23.81 -38.77 58.47
CA LYS A 827 -24.83 -38.39 59.46
C LYS A 827 -24.29 -37.63 60.69
N LYS A 828 -23.01 -37.75 61.03
CA LYS A 828 -22.35 -36.98 62.11
C LYS A 828 -21.81 -35.64 61.62
N ILE A 829 -21.67 -35.49 60.30
CA ILE A 829 -21.11 -34.30 59.65
C ILE A 829 -22.20 -33.28 59.33
N VAL A 830 -23.33 -33.72 58.75
CA VAL A 830 -24.49 -32.85 58.51
C VAL A 830 -25.21 -32.47 59.82
N PHE A 831 -26.04 -31.43 59.78
CA PHE A 831 -26.76 -30.98 60.98
C PHE A 831 -27.79 -32.05 61.44
N PRO A 832 -27.87 -32.40 62.74
CA PRO A 832 -28.81 -33.41 63.22
C PRO A 832 -30.26 -33.10 62.84
N GLY A 833 -30.90 -34.01 62.11
CA GLY A 833 -32.25 -33.86 61.55
C GLY A 833 -32.31 -33.44 60.08
N ASN A 834 -31.22 -32.91 59.51
CA ASN A 834 -31.14 -32.52 58.09
C ASN A 834 -30.51 -33.62 57.22
N TYR A 835 -30.96 -34.87 57.35
CA TYR A 835 -30.40 -35.99 56.58
C TYR A 835 -30.70 -35.91 55.06
N GLN A 836 -31.61 -35.02 54.65
CA GLN A 836 -31.81 -34.65 53.23
C GLN A 836 -30.61 -33.91 52.61
N ASN A 837 -29.64 -33.49 53.44
CA ASN A 837 -28.39 -32.86 52.98
C ASN A 837 -27.27 -33.87 52.70
N ILE A 838 -27.58 -35.18 52.69
CA ILE A 838 -26.66 -36.27 52.33
C ILE A 838 -27.08 -36.81 50.96
N PHE A 839 -26.19 -36.69 49.99
CA PHE A 839 -26.34 -37.21 48.63
C PHE A 839 -25.44 -38.42 48.42
N TYR A 840 -25.82 -39.35 47.54
CA TYR A 840 -25.06 -40.57 47.29
C TYR A 840 -24.93 -40.88 45.80
N ALA A 841 -23.69 -41.10 45.34
CA ALA A 841 -23.40 -41.60 44.01
C ALA A 841 -22.81 -43.02 44.11
N SER A 842 -23.45 -44.00 43.47
CA SER A 842 -23.03 -45.41 43.50
C SER A 842 -21.62 -45.62 42.95
N THR A 843 -21.21 -44.80 41.98
CA THR A 843 -19.86 -44.72 41.43
C THR A 843 -19.51 -43.25 41.11
N PHE A 844 -18.23 -42.98 40.81
CA PHE A 844 -17.79 -41.66 40.33
C PHE A 844 -18.36 -41.30 38.94
N ASP A 845 -18.93 -42.26 38.20
CA ASP A 845 -19.62 -41.99 36.93
C ASP A 845 -21.09 -41.58 37.14
N ASP A 846 -21.65 -41.82 38.34
CA ASP A 846 -23.04 -41.51 38.69
C ASP A 846 -23.25 -40.09 39.23
N PHE A 847 -22.19 -39.28 39.35
CA PHE A 847 -22.29 -37.87 39.75
C PHE A 847 -23.40 -37.04 39.04
N PRO A 848 -23.66 -37.21 37.72
CA PRO A 848 -24.76 -36.50 37.04
C PRO A 848 -26.17 -36.85 37.56
N SER A 849 -26.34 -37.97 38.28
CA SER A 849 -27.63 -38.36 38.86
C SER A 849 -28.01 -37.48 40.04
N ILE A 850 -27.05 -37.10 40.88
CA ILE A 850 -27.24 -36.24 42.07
C ILE A 850 -27.04 -34.75 41.79
N GLU A 851 -26.42 -34.38 40.66
CA GLU A 851 -26.11 -32.98 40.28
C GLU A 851 -27.32 -32.04 40.45
N ARG A 852 -28.49 -32.44 39.95
CA ARG A 852 -29.71 -31.62 39.98
C ARG A 852 -30.23 -31.42 41.41
N GLU A 853 -30.32 -32.50 42.18
CA GLU A 853 -30.87 -32.51 43.54
C GLU A 853 -29.98 -31.73 44.52
N LEU A 854 -28.65 -31.85 44.34
CA LEU A 854 -27.66 -31.07 45.06
C LEU A 854 -27.81 -29.56 44.75
N ILE A 855 -27.89 -29.19 43.47
CA ILE A 855 -28.07 -27.78 43.06
C ILE A 855 -29.38 -27.21 43.59
N GLU A 856 -30.49 -27.94 43.47
CA GLU A 856 -31.80 -27.52 43.98
C GLU A 856 -31.77 -27.32 45.51
N THR A 857 -31.11 -28.22 46.25
CA THR A 857 -30.94 -28.10 47.71
C THR A 857 -30.05 -26.91 48.08
N MET A 858 -28.93 -26.69 47.38
CA MET A 858 -28.06 -25.53 47.58
C MET A 858 -28.81 -24.22 47.33
N CYS A 859 -29.55 -24.11 46.22
CA CYS A 859 -30.34 -22.93 45.89
C CYS A 859 -31.48 -22.69 46.91
N LYS A 860 -32.11 -23.76 47.42
CA LYS A 860 -33.13 -23.70 48.49
C LYS A 860 -32.58 -23.18 49.81
N GLU A 861 -31.48 -23.73 50.32
CA GLU A 861 -30.84 -23.29 51.57
C GLU A 861 -30.37 -21.83 51.51
N VAL A 862 -29.76 -21.43 50.39
CA VAL A 862 -29.33 -20.04 50.13
C VAL A 862 -30.53 -19.07 50.07
N SER A 863 -31.65 -19.51 49.47
CA SER A 863 -32.87 -18.69 49.34
C SER A 863 -33.61 -18.53 50.66
N LEU A 864 -33.70 -19.58 51.49
CA LEU A 864 -34.43 -19.56 52.76
C LEU A 864 -33.87 -18.50 53.73
N LYS A 865 -32.54 -18.42 53.90
CA LYS A 865 -31.94 -17.44 54.83
C LYS A 865 -31.94 -15.99 54.30
N SER A 866 -31.91 -15.77 52.98
CA SER A 866 -32.05 -14.41 52.43
C SER A 866 -33.46 -13.84 52.66
N GLY A 867 -34.51 -14.66 52.53
CA GLY A 867 -35.88 -14.28 52.86
C GLY A 867 -36.12 -14.02 54.37
N ILE A 868 -35.47 -14.78 55.25
CA ILE A 868 -35.54 -14.54 56.71
C ILE A 868 -34.89 -13.20 57.09
N ARG A 869 -33.71 -12.89 56.54
CA ARG A 869 -33.05 -11.59 56.77
C ARG A 869 -33.86 -10.42 56.22
N GLN A 870 -34.49 -10.52 55.05
CA GLN A 870 -35.41 -9.49 54.57
C GLN A 870 -36.61 -9.27 55.52
N LYS A 871 -37.22 -10.34 56.07
CA LYS A 871 -38.31 -10.20 57.05
C LYS A 871 -37.86 -9.62 58.40
N GLN A 872 -36.63 -9.85 58.84
CA GLN A 872 -36.05 -9.16 60.01
C GLN A 872 -35.70 -7.69 59.73
N GLN A 873 -35.19 -7.38 58.53
CA GLN A 873 -34.86 -6.02 58.13
C GLN A 873 -36.12 -5.16 57.95
N VAL A 874 -37.22 -5.72 57.42
CA VAL A 874 -38.52 -5.02 57.36
C VAL A 874 -39.17 -4.87 58.74
N LYS A 875 -38.92 -5.79 59.71
CA LYS A 875 -39.39 -5.62 61.09
C LYS A 875 -38.61 -4.57 61.89
N SER A 876 -37.36 -4.27 61.53
CA SER A 876 -36.58 -3.20 62.19
C SER A 876 -36.96 -1.79 61.70
N THR A 877 -37.54 -1.66 60.50
CA THR A 877 -38.03 -0.37 59.98
C THR A 877 -39.42 0.04 60.49
N PHE A 878 -40.08 -0.77 61.33
CA PHE A 878 -41.40 -0.47 61.92
C PHE A 878 -41.35 -0.06 63.41
N PHE A 879 -40.15 0.16 63.95
CA PHE A 879 -39.95 0.72 65.30
C PHE A 879 -38.95 1.90 65.26
N TYR A 880 -39.25 2.90 64.44
CA TYR A 880 -38.76 4.29 64.62
C TYR A 880 -39.65 5.27 63.82
N ASN A 881 -40.84 5.54 64.37
CA ASN A 881 -41.63 6.77 64.21
C ASN A 881 -42.71 6.76 65.30
#